data_AF-A0A3D2V6V3-F1
#
_entry.id   AF-A0A3D2V6V3-F1
#
_cell.length_a   1.000
_cell.length_b   1.000
_cell.length_c   1.000
_cell.angle_alpha   90.00
_cell.angle_beta   90.00
_cell.angle_gamma   90.00
#
_symmetry.space_group_name_H-M   'P 1'
#
loop_
_entity.id
_entity.type
_entity.pdbx_description
1 polymer ?
#
loop_
_entity_poly.entity_id
_entity_poly.type
_entity_poly.pdbx_seq_one_letter_code
_entity_poly.pdbx_strand_id
1 'polypeptide(L)'
;MRKPGPSLRYIGSKAEDAFLFDWIAKPSNFRPSSRMPQFFGLNDHIKREHEETGGDHPYDDPAERYEPIEILGIVAYLNNYSQSFDFLSWEDGVQPDVSRGKISFEERGCLACHSHKDFPDVEDFRAVDSIVQGPDLSYLSAKFGAIDASEEASLDSQQQVKWLYTWIREPTRYHKRTVMPNLFLDAHDVTTAEGEVTGRVDPALDIVAYLLSDETHNWSVADGNLTSDAISDAETANLDSLVVEHLQNAYFSSVAREYAQTGIPSDERSVKIAESELLNPSGENLTVDQKLLYIGRKSIAKFGCYGCHDIPGFEDAKPIGTGLADWGRKDPSKLAFEHMHEYLHGAHGHGDDHSHESHEDDSHEDADESLQGVRQNSYVNELPGFFEEAILGHNRTGFIYQKLREPRSFDYHTTTNKNYNARLRMPLFPFSTEDREAVITFVLGLVAEPPREKYMYRPSERDRAIQEGARIIEKYNCKGCHVFEAEKWSLAFGEGDFDLSSASDFYDFAEAHFPEADVSASLEKNKQSQRTAVIEGMPVLDDETALPQLFDAEFTPIKFPIFEDPISPSDVAFTPFQLWWPAVVDGVVMQAGQRLPELGPSQVVDRTPADGGDLARYLLPGVTAREKQFGNPQAKGGEAWAWVPPPLIGQGAKVQTDWLHDFLLNPYPIRPAVVLRMPKFNMSPAEATKIVNYFAAKDNVAYPYDYSKQEDVNIITEADDQYNATLVTQNLIESPIAGRRLEDAMKIITNQNFCVKCHIVGDFEPAGSNKAKAPDLALIYKRLRPEYLRRWIARPNSILPYTAMPVNIPIGKPVSQDLYHGSDREQIDALVDLLMNYDLYTSGNTSITSLVEEQKAAPSVEPETPTEAAAGAEE
;
A
#
# COMPACT_ATOMS: atom_id res chain seq x y z
N MET A 1 -13.23 3.63 -17.13
CA MET A 1 -12.15 2.83 -16.49
C MET A 1 -10.97 3.73 -16.20
N ARG A 2 -10.26 3.49 -15.10
CA ARG A 2 -9.05 4.24 -14.75
C ARG A 2 -7.96 3.93 -15.79
N LYS A 3 -7.33 4.93 -16.40
CA LYS A 3 -6.09 4.75 -17.17
C LYS A 3 -4.99 4.17 -16.23
N PRO A 4 -4.22 3.15 -16.62
CA PRO A 4 -3.17 2.58 -15.76
C PRO A 4 -1.94 3.46 -15.58
N GLY A 5 -1.54 4.22 -16.62
CA GLY A 5 -0.40 5.11 -16.58
C GLY A 5 -0.69 6.49 -15.95
N PRO A 6 0.36 7.25 -15.62
CA PRO A 6 0.22 8.63 -15.14
C PRO A 6 -0.36 9.55 -16.22
N SER A 7 -1.00 10.62 -15.79
CA SER A 7 -1.34 11.76 -16.65
C SER A 7 -0.07 12.33 -17.29
N LEU A 8 -0.12 12.57 -18.60
CA LEU A 8 0.95 13.22 -19.37
C LEU A 8 0.60 14.68 -19.70
N ARG A 9 -0.47 15.24 -19.12
CA ARG A 9 -0.90 16.63 -19.34
C ARG A 9 0.17 17.68 -19.02
N TYR A 10 1.08 17.37 -18.09
CA TYR A 10 2.09 18.28 -17.57
C TYR A 10 3.49 17.67 -17.69
N ILE A 11 3.73 16.83 -18.70
CA ILE A 11 4.96 16.04 -18.78
C ILE A 11 6.21 16.90 -19.01
N GLY A 12 6.07 17.99 -19.77
CA GLY A 12 7.16 18.94 -20.02
C GLY A 12 7.59 19.73 -18.79
N SER A 13 6.82 19.70 -17.69
CA SER A 13 7.22 20.30 -16.41
C SER A 13 7.94 19.33 -15.47
N LYS A 14 8.20 18.09 -15.93
CA LYS A 14 8.68 16.98 -15.10
C LYS A 14 9.90 16.29 -15.69
N ALA A 15 9.94 16.09 -17.00
CA ALA A 15 10.96 15.26 -17.64
C ALA A 15 11.56 15.99 -18.83
N GLU A 16 12.86 15.79 -19.01
CA GLU A 16 13.61 16.30 -20.16
C GLU A 16 13.46 15.38 -21.38
N ASP A 17 13.65 15.95 -22.56
CA ASP A 17 13.47 15.29 -23.86
C ASP A 17 14.30 14.00 -23.98
N ALA A 18 15.56 14.08 -23.54
CA ALA A 18 16.48 12.95 -23.58
C ALA A 18 16.02 11.78 -22.70
N PHE A 19 15.49 12.08 -21.49
CA PHE A 19 14.89 11.08 -20.62
C PHE A 19 13.61 10.50 -21.25
N LEU A 20 12.74 11.34 -21.81
CA LEU A 20 11.50 10.89 -22.43
C LEU A 20 11.78 9.97 -23.62
N PHE A 21 12.78 10.28 -24.43
CA PHE A 21 13.20 9.46 -25.55
C PHE A 21 13.62 8.06 -25.09
N ASP A 22 14.57 7.95 -24.15
CA ASP A 22 15.03 6.64 -23.62
C ASP A 22 13.87 5.86 -22.98
N TRP A 23 13.06 6.55 -22.16
CA TRP A 23 11.93 5.94 -21.47
C TRP A 23 10.88 5.37 -22.44
N ILE A 24 10.59 6.07 -23.53
CA ILE A 24 9.64 5.59 -24.56
C ILE A 24 10.25 4.46 -25.37
N ALA A 25 11.55 4.53 -25.68
CA ALA A 25 12.26 3.50 -26.43
C ALA A 25 12.27 2.16 -25.68
N LYS A 26 12.74 2.17 -24.42
CA LYS A 26 12.87 0.98 -23.59
C LYS A 26 12.79 1.36 -22.09
N PRO A 27 11.58 1.35 -21.49
CA PRO A 27 11.38 1.77 -20.09
C PRO A 27 12.25 1.02 -19.07
N SER A 28 12.64 -0.22 -19.38
CA SER A 28 13.48 -1.06 -18.52
C SER A 28 14.93 -0.57 -18.41
N ASN A 29 15.39 0.29 -19.32
CA ASN A 29 16.74 0.87 -19.26
C ASN A 29 16.93 1.67 -17.97
N PHE A 30 15.98 2.57 -17.66
CA PHE A 30 16.02 3.34 -16.43
C PHE A 30 15.43 2.58 -15.24
N ARG A 31 14.37 1.78 -15.48
CA ARG A 31 13.65 1.07 -14.40
C ARG A 31 13.38 -0.36 -14.80
N PRO A 32 14.24 -1.31 -14.42
CA PRO A 32 14.03 -2.73 -14.70
C PRO A 32 12.64 -3.21 -14.30
N SER A 33 12.11 -2.77 -13.16
CA SER A 33 10.77 -3.09 -12.63
C SER A 33 9.59 -2.29 -13.24
N SER A 34 9.81 -1.55 -14.32
CA SER A 34 8.76 -0.73 -14.95
C SER A 34 7.61 -1.59 -15.49
N ARG A 35 6.37 -1.19 -15.23
CA ARG A 35 5.17 -1.82 -15.82
C ARG A 35 4.73 -1.19 -17.15
N MET A 36 5.43 -0.16 -17.61
CA MET A 36 5.16 0.39 -18.94
C MET A 36 5.66 -0.62 -19.99
N PRO A 37 4.81 -1.08 -20.92
CA PRO A 37 5.22 -2.08 -21.88
C PRO A 37 6.14 -1.45 -22.94
N GLN A 38 7.04 -2.25 -23.50
CA GLN A 38 7.98 -1.84 -24.54
C GLN A 38 7.30 -1.89 -25.92
N PHE A 39 7.31 -0.78 -26.66
CA PHE A 39 6.67 -0.69 -27.99
C PHE A 39 7.66 -0.80 -29.15
N PHE A 40 8.93 -0.44 -28.92
CA PHE A 40 9.98 -0.28 -29.94
C PHE A 40 11.11 -1.28 -29.74
N GLY A 41 11.93 -1.51 -30.76
CA GLY A 41 13.08 -2.42 -30.71
C GLY A 41 12.68 -3.89 -30.56
N LEU A 42 11.54 -4.30 -31.12
CA LEU A 42 11.01 -5.67 -31.03
C LEU A 42 11.12 -6.43 -32.38
N ASN A 43 12.14 -6.12 -33.18
CA ASN A 43 12.30 -6.56 -34.57
C ASN A 43 13.53 -7.45 -34.83
N ASP A 44 14.28 -7.89 -33.81
CA ASP A 44 15.52 -8.67 -33.99
C ASP A 44 15.35 -9.94 -34.84
N HIS A 45 14.24 -10.66 -34.68
CA HIS A 45 13.95 -11.85 -35.47
C HIS A 45 13.70 -11.56 -36.97
N ILE A 46 13.29 -10.34 -37.32
CA ILE A 46 13.13 -9.91 -38.71
C ILE A 46 14.51 -9.72 -39.36
N LYS A 47 15.51 -9.29 -38.57
CA LYS A 47 16.90 -9.15 -39.05
C LYS A 47 17.52 -10.51 -39.38
N ARG A 48 17.34 -11.49 -38.49
CA ARG A 48 17.87 -12.87 -38.64
C ARG A 48 17.31 -13.58 -39.87
N GLU A 49 16.02 -13.41 -40.17
CA GLU A 49 15.39 -13.93 -41.39
C GLU A 49 16.14 -13.51 -42.67
N HIS A 50 16.60 -12.27 -42.73
CA HIS A 50 17.33 -11.77 -43.90
C HIS A 50 18.72 -12.39 -44.04
N GLU A 51 19.40 -12.64 -42.93
CA GLU A 51 20.69 -13.34 -42.92
C GLU A 51 20.53 -14.80 -43.40
N GLU A 52 19.47 -15.49 -42.96
CA GLU A 52 19.17 -16.88 -43.31
C GLU A 52 18.74 -17.07 -44.77
N THR A 53 18.04 -16.09 -45.36
CA THR A 53 17.53 -16.17 -46.75
C THR A 53 18.57 -15.80 -47.81
N GLY A 54 19.81 -15.48 -47.41
CA GLY A 54 20.94 -15.30 -48.33
C GLY A 54 20.82 -14.08 -49.25
N GLY A 55 20.15 -13.02 -48.81
CA GLY A 55 20.07 -11.77 -49.56
C GLY A 55 21.43 -11.07 -49.66
N ASP A 56 21.91 -10.80 -50.87
CA ASP A 56 23.22 -10.17 -51.16
C ASP A 56 23.39 -8.71 -50.65
N HIS A 57 22.41 -8.17 -49.93
CA HIS A 57 22.47 -6.85 -49.29
C HIS A 57 21.74 -6.87 -47.93
N PRO A 58 22.25 -6.21 -46.88
CA PRO A 58 21.47 -5.96 -45.68
C PRO A 58 20.22 -5.20 -46.10
N TYR A 59 19.04 -5.79 -45.94
CA TYR A 59 17.79 -5.07 -46.11
C TYR A 59 17.69 -4.10 -44.94
N ASP A 60 17.76 -2.79 -45.22
CA ASP A 60 17.53 -1.73 -44.23
C ASP A 60 16.09 -1.86 -43.73
N ASP A 61 15.88 -2.53 -42.60
CA ASP A 61 14.55 -2.71 -42.01
C ASP A 61 13.99 -1.31 -41.72
N PRO A 62 12.87 -0.88 -42.36
CA PRO A 62 12.33 0.45 -42.16
C PRO A 62 12.08 0.82 -40.69
N ALA A 63 11.91 -0.17 -39.81
CA ALA A 63 11.78 0.08 -38.37
C ALA A 63 13.05 0.71 -37.76
N GLU A 64 14.26 0.30 -38.17
CA GLU A 64 15.52 0.85 -37.61
C GLU A 64 15.64 2.36 -37.83
N ARG A 65 15.15 2.83 -38.99
CA ARG A 65 15.16 4.25 -39.33
C ARG A 65 13.90 5.03 -38.91
N TYR A 66 12.75 4.38 -38.78
CA TYR A 66 11.48 5.06 -38.47
C TYR A 66 11.12 5.05 -36.99
N GLU A 67 11.45 4.01 -36.23
CA GLU A 67 11.15 3.95 -34.79
C GLU A 67 11.79 5.10 -34.00
N PRO A 68 13.09 5.46 -34.20
CA PRO A 68 13.67 6.63 -33.55
C PRO A 68 12.95 7.95 -33.87
N ILE A 69 12.50 8.12 -35.11
CA ILE A 69 11.74 9.31 -35.53
C ILE A 69 10.33 9.30 -34.94
N GLU A 70 9.68 8.14 -34.82
CA GLU A 70 8.39 8.02 -34.15
C GLU A 70 8.50 8.39 -32.68
N ILE A 71 9.56 7.94 -31.99
CA ILE A 71 9.84 8.30 -30.59
C ILE A 71 10.07 9.81 -30.46
N LEU A 72 10.94 10.38 -31.30
CA LEU A 72 11.21 11.82 -31.31
C LEU A 72 9.94 12.64 -31.56
N GLY A 73 9.09 12.20 -32.49
CA GLY A 73 7.79 12.82 -32.74
C GLY A 73 6.89 12.76 -31.51
N ILE A 74 6.83 11.63 -30.79
CA ILE A 74 6.06 11.51 -29.54
C ILE A 74 6.57 12.52 -28.51
N VAL A 75 7.89 12.63 -28.32
CA VAL A 75 8.51 13.61 -27.40
C VAL A 75 8.11 15.03 -27.79
N ALA A 76 8.28 15.41 -29.06
CA ALA A 76 7.92 16.72 -29.57
C ALA A 76 6.43 17.05 -29.36
N TYR A 77 5.54 16.10 -29.64
CA TYR A 77 4.10 16.28 -29.41
C TYR A 77 3.78 16.46 -27.93
N LEU A 78 4.34 15.60 -27.07
CA LEU A 78 4.12 15.66 -25.62
C LEU A 78 4.58 16.99 -25.02
N ASN A 79 5.72 17.52 -25.46
CA ASN A 79 6.24 18.80 -25.00
C ASN A 79 5.42 19.98 -25.52
N ASN A 80 5.11 20.01 -26.81
CA ASN A 80 4.35 21.11 -27.43
C ASN A 80 2.93 21.24 -26.84
N TYR A 81 2.28 20.11 -26.55
CA TYR A 81 0.94 20.09 -25.96
C TYR A 81 0.94 19.95 -24.43
N SER A 82 2.11 20.00 -23.78
CA SER A 82 2.20 20.03 -22.33
C SER A 82 1.58 21.32 -21.80
N GLN A 83 0.69 21.18 -20.83
CA GLN A 83 0.08 22.29 -20.13
C GLN A 83 1.05 22.85 -19.10
N SER A 84 0.89 24.13 -18.75
CA SER A 84 1.62 24.70 -17.62
C SER A 84 1.22 24.03 -16.31
N PHE A 85 2.18 23.91 -15.41
CA PHE A 85 1.98 23.35 -14.08
C PHE A 85 2.40 24.37 -13.02
N ASP A 86 1.55 24.55 -12.02
CA ASP A 86 1.77 25.50 -10.94
C ASP A 86 2.39 24.79 -9.73
N PHE A 87 3.63 25.15 -9.43
CA PHE A 87 4.44 24.53 -8.38
C PHE A 87 4.14 25.12 -7.01
N LEU A 88 4.27 24.29 -5.97
CA LEU A 88 4.36 24.77 -4.60
C LEU A 88 5.77 25.29 -4.32
N SER A 89 5.87 26.33 -3.50
CA SER A 89 7.12 26.79 -2.89
C SER A 89 7.19 26.33 -1.44
N TRP A 90 8.40 26.07 -0.96
CA TRP A 90 8.66 25.93 0.47
C TRP A 90 8.88 27.31 1.12
N GLU A 91 8.97 27.33 2.45
CA GLU A 91 9.13 28.57 3.22
C GLU A 91 10.57 29.10 3.18
N ASP A 92 10.73 30.42 3.10
CA ASP A 92 12.05 31.08 3.06
C ASP A 92 12.87 30.76 4.32
N GLY A 93 14.13 30.36 4.12
CA GLY A 93 15.08 30.08 5.19
C GLY A 93 15.01 28.67 5.80
N VAL A 94 14.07 27.82 5.37
CA VAL A 94 14.03 26.40 5.75
C VAL A 94 15.02 25.61 4.89
N GLN A 95 16.02 24.99 5.52
CA GLN A 95 17.07 24.23 4.84
C GLN A 95 16.76 22.72 4.84
N PRO A 96 16.94 22.02 3.70
CA PRO A 96 16.80 20.57 3.64
C PRO A 96 17.86 19.85 4.46
N ASP A 97 17.52 18.64 4.93
CA ASP A 97 18.44 17.73 5.58
C ASP A 97 18.24 16.30 5.06
N VAL A 98 19.29 15.74 4.44
CA VAL A 98 19.29 14.39 3.85
C VAL A 98 19.05 13.30 4.89
N SER A 99 19.63 13.42 6.08
CA SER A 99 19.49 12.41 7.14
C SER A 99 18.06 12.42 7.70
N ARG A 100 17.50 13.62 7.92
CA ARG A 100 16.09 13.80 8.31
C ARG A 100 15.13 13.34 7.21
N GLY A 101 15.52 13.53 5.96
CA GLY A 101 14.80 13.07 4.77
C GLY A 101 14.71 11.56 4.69
N LYS A 102 15.84 10.87 4.94
CA LYS A 102 15.91 9.41 5.00
C LYS A 102 14.98 8.84 6.09
N ILE A 103 15.02 9.40 7.30
CA ILE A 103 14.14 8.99 8.40
C ILE A 103 12.67 9.25 8.05
N SER A 104 12.37 10.44 7.49
CA SER A 104 11.00 10.79 7.10
C SER A 104 10.49 9.87 5.99
N PHE A 105 11.33 9.48 5.03
CA PHE A 105 10.97 8.54 3.98
C PHE A 105 10.61 7.16 4.55
N GLU A 106 11.41 6.65 5.49
CA GLU A 106 11.20 5.36 6.15
C GLU A 106 9.90 5.38 6.98
N GLU A 107 9.73 6.38 7.84
CA GLU A 107 8.66 6.40 8.84
C GLU A 107 7.33 6.96 8.33
N ARG A 108 7.31 7.86 7.33
CA ARG A 108 6.06 8.53 6.89
C ARG A 108 5.23 7.73 5.89
N GLY A 109 5.60 6.47 5.64
CA GLY A 109 4.78 5.53 4.86
C GLY A 109 5.15 5.37 3.38
N CYS A 110 6.26 5.96 2.92
CA CYS A 110 6.71 5.77 1.54
C CYS A 110 6.97 4.28 1.24
N LEU A 111 7.60 3.57 2.18
CA LEU A 111 7.95 2.16 2.08
C LEU A 111 6.76 1.19 2.12
N ALA A 112 5.53 1.65 2.41
CA ALA A 112 4.34 0.81 2.24
C ALA A 112 4.01 0.56 0.76
N CYS A 113 4.34 1.52 -0.11
CA CYS A 113 4.00 1.45 -1.53
C CYS A 113 5.23 1.44 -2.44
N HIS A 114 6.36 1.98 -2.01
CA HIS A 114 7.58 2.12 -2.79
C HIS A 114 8.70 1.23 -2.26
N SER A 115 9.65 0.88 -3.12
CA SER A 115 10.93 0.29 -2.72
C SER A 115 12.03 1.34 -2.83
N HIS A 116 13.14 1.13 -2.14
CA HIS A 116 14.34 1.95 -2.24
C HIS A 116 15.55 1.16 -1.74
N LYS A 117 16.68 1.23 -2.45
CA LYS A 117 17.90 0.41 -2.21
C LYS A 117 18.49 0.54 -0.81
N ASP A 118 18.28 1.67 -0.15
CA ASP A 118 18.75 1.91 1.22
C ASP A 118 17.94 1.15 2.28
N PHE A 119 16.81 0.56 1.90
CA PHE A 119 15.90 -0.18 2.77
C PHE A 119 15.53 -1.54 2.13
N PRO A 120 16.51 -2.39 1.78
CA PRO A 120 16.23 -3.66 1.10
C PRO A 120 15.41 -4.61 1.98
N ASP A 121 15.64 -4.57 3.30
CA ASP A 121 15.00 -5.42 4.31
C ASP A 121 13.46 -5.25 4.37
N VAL A 122 12.88 -4.20 3.78
CA VAL A 122 11.41 -4.07 3.70
C VAL A 122 10.78 -5.17 2.85
N GLU A 123 11.53 -5.72 1.88
CA GLU A 123 11.04 -6.78 1.01
C GLU A 123 10.81 -8.09 1.77
N ASP A 124 11.57 -8.36 2.83
CA ASP A 124 11.43 -9.55 3.68
C ASP A 124 10.07 -9.60 4.41
N PHE A 125 9.41 -8.45 4.54
CA PHE A 125 8.08 -8.35 5.17
C PHE A 125 6.93 -8.49 4.18
N ARG A 126 7.21 -8.33 2.88
CA ARG A 126 6.22 -8.39 1.81
C ARG A 126 6.05 -9.84 1.38
N ALA A 127 4.80 -10.26 1.13
CA ALA A 127 4.59 -11.58 0.53
C ALA A 127 5.28 -11.67 -0.84
N VAL A 128 5.78 -12.85 -1.19
CA VAL A 128 6.52 -13.09 -2.45
C VAL A 128 5.70 -12.67 -3.68
N ASP A 129 4.39 -12.91 -3.64
CA ASP A 129 3.41 -12.59 -4.67
C ASP A 129 2.77 -11.20 -4.52
N SER A 130 3.13 -10.43 -3.47
CA SER A 130 2.55 -9.11 -3.26
C SER A 130 2.96 -8.14 -4.37
N ILE A 131 2.02 -7.31 -4.79
CA ILE A 131 2.25 -6.30 -5.82
C ILE A 131 2.71 -5.00 -5.16
N VAL A 132 3.96 -4.62 -5.36
CA VAL A 132 4.45 -3.28 -4.98
C VAL A 132 3.74 -2.25 -5.86
N GLN A 133 2.95 -1.35 -5.24
CA GLN A 133 2.05 -0.46 -5.98
C GLN A 133 2.77 0.74 -6.61
N GLY A 134 3.72 1.31 -5.89
CA GLY A 134 4.56 2.41 -6.33
C GLY A 134 5.83 1.91 -7.01
N PRO A 135 6.46 2.72 -7.86
CA PRO A 135 7.75 2.35 -8.43
C PRO A 135 8.86 2.41 -7.39
N ASP A 136 9.95 1.70 -7.64
CA ASP A 136 11.22 1.86 -6.93
C ASP A 136 11.72 3.32 -7.05
N LEU A 137 12.04 3.96 -5.93
CA LEU A 137 12.47 5.36 -5.88
C LEU A 137 14.00 5.52 -5.78
N SER A 138 14.74 4.43 -5.88
CA SER A 138 16.20 4.48 -5.98
C SER A 138 16.64 5.31 -7.18
N TYR A 139 17.79 5.97 -7.03
CA TYR A 139 18.51 6.63 -8.13
C TYR A 139 17.71 7.73 -8.87
N LEU A 140 16.78 8.41 -8.19
CA LEU A 140 15.97 9.46 -8.81
C LEU A 140 16.78 10.67 -9.26
N SER A 141 17.93 10.91 -8.65
CA SER A 141 18.92 11.91 -9.08
C SER A 141 19.36 11.75 -10.54
N ALA A 142 19.50 10.53 -11.05
CA ALA A 142 19.88 10.29 -12.44
C ALA A 142 18.82 10.84 -13.43
N LYS A 143 17.55 10.90 -13.00
CA LYS A 143 16.45 11.46 -13.78
C LYS A 143 16.28 12.97 -13.60
N PHE A 144 16.44 13.46 -12.37
CA PHE A 144 16.07 14.82 -12.01
C PHE A 144 17.26 15.76 -11.81
N GLY A 145 18.49 15.25 -11.88
CA GLY A 145 19.69 15.92 -11.44
C GLY A 145 20.00 15.61 -9.97
N ALA A 146 21.27 15.34 -9.66
CA ALA A 146 21.73 15.32 -8.27
C ALA A 146 21.72 16.74 -7.71
N ILE A 147 21.43 16.88 -6.42
CA ILE A 147 21.47 18.17 -5.73
C ILE A 147 22.50 18.14 -4.61
N ASP A 148 23.24 19.23 -4.46
CA ASP A 148 23.99 19.49 -3.24
C ASP A 148 23.08 20.24 -2.27
N ALA A 149 22.57 19.52 -1.26
CA ALA A 149 21.70 20.07 -0.23
C ALA A 149 22.37 21.16 0.63
N SER A 150 23.71 21.32 0.54
CA SER A 150 24.45 22.40 1.21
C SER A 150 24.47 23.72 0.44
N GLU A 151 24.04 23.72 -0.82
CA GLU A 151 23.98 24.91 -1.69
C GLU A 151 22.54 25.30 -2.02
N GLU A 152 22.00 26.33 -1.36
CA GLU A 152 20.62 26.83 -1.55
C GLU A 152 20.28 27.18 -3.02
N ALA A 153 21.28 27.58 -3.82
CA ALA A 153 21.14 27.89 -5.24
C ALA A 153 20.85 26.65 -6.12
N SER A 154 21.16 25.43 -5.65
CA SER A 154 20.91 24.18 -6.39
C SER A 154 19.44 23.76 -6.36
N LEU A 155 18.69 24.17 -5.32
CA LEU A 155 17.32 23.74 -5.06
C LEU A 155 16.26 24.55 -5.83
N ASP A 156 16.43 25.88 -5.92
CA ASP A 156 15.43 26.77 -6.52
C ASP A 156 15.55 26.87 -8.06
N SER A 157 16.72 26.53 -8.61
CA SER A 157 17.02 26.65 -10.04
C SER A 157 16.49 25.50 -10.90
N GLN A 158 16.15 24.35 -10.30
CA GLN A 158 15.70 23.16 -11.02
C GLN A 158 14.18 22.96 -10.94
N GLN A 159 13.51 23.05 -12.08
CA GLN A 159 12.06 22.85 -12.20
C GLN A 159 11.63 21.44 -11.73
N GLN A 160 12.50 20.45 -11.92
CA GLN A 160 12.33 19.06 -11.53
C GLN A 160 12.26 18.88 -10.00
N VAL A 161 13.07 19.64 -9.25
CA VAL A 161 13.05 19.65 -7.78
C VAL A 161 11.71 20.21 -7.27
N LYS A 162 11.28 21.35 -7.84
CA LYS A 162 9.95 21.95 -7.55
C LYS A 162 8.81 20.99 -7.87
N TRP A 163 8.92 20.23 -8.96
CA TRP A 163 7.98 19.18 -9.32
C TRP A 163 7.91 18.09 -8.23
N LEU A 164 9.06 17.54 -7.82
CA LEU A 164 9.12 16.45 -6.86
C LEU A 164 8.59 16.88 -5.48
N TYR A 165 8.97 18.07 -5.02
CA TYR A 165 8.42 18.69 -3.81
C TYR A 165 6.89 18.80 -3.88
N THR A 166 6.38 19.37 -4.98
CA THR A 166 4.93 19.53 -5.18
C THR A 166 4.21 18.17 -5.23
N TRP A 167 4.80 17.16 -5.86
CA TRP A 167 4.24 15.81 -5.95
C TRP A 167 4.14 15.13 -4.58
N ILE A 168 5.18 15.24 -3.76
CA ILE A 168 5.22 14.65 -2.42
C ILE A 168 4.24 15.38 -1.47
N ARG A 169 4.13 16.71 -1.57
CA ARG A 169 3.21 17.53 -0.76
C ARG A 169 1.74 17.36 -1.17
N GLU A 170 1.44 17.46 -2.47
CA GLU A 170 0.07 17.50 -3.00
C GLU A 170 -0.08 16.74 -4.34
N PRO A 171 -0.04 15.40 -4.36
CA PRO A 171 0.00 14.62 -5.61
C PRO A 171 -1.25 14.80 -6.49
N THR A 172 -2.41 15.09 -5.89
CA THR A 172 -3.67 15.39 -6.61
C THR A 172 -3.62 16.69 -7.42
N ARG A 173 -2.62 17.55 -7.18
CA ARG A 173 -2.38 18.76 -7.99
C ARG A 173 -1.94 18.37 -9.41
N TYR A 174 -1.03 17.40 -9.53
CA TYR A 174 -0.51 16.90 -10.80
C TYR A 174 -1.42 15.84 -11.43
N HIS A 175 -1.94 14.90 -10.62
CA HIS A 175 -2.75 13.78 -11.11
C HIS A 175 -4.01 13.58 -10.26
N LYS A 176 -5.14 14.12 -10.73
CA LYS A 176 -6.44 14.09 -10.02
C LYS A 176 -6.96 12.69 -9.65
N ARG A 177 -6.52 11.63 -10.33
CA ARG A 177 -6.92 10.22 -10.15
C ARG A 177 -5.84 9.36 -9.46
N THR A 178 -4.85 9.99 -8.84
CA THR A 178 -3.70 9.28 -8.26
C THR A 178 -4.10 8.49 -7.03
N VAL A 179 -3.38 7.42 -6.75
CA VAL A 179 -3.45 6.68 -5.48
C VAL A 179 -2.38 7.11 -4.50
N MET A 180 -1.35 7.85 -4.95
CA MET A 180 -0.39 8.50 -4.06
C MET A 180 -1.18 9.42 -3.11
N PRO A 181 -1.18 9.14 -1.80
CA PRO A 181 -1.97 9.92 -0.86
C PRO A 181 -1.27 11.22 -0.48
N ASN A 182 -2.00 12.13 0.14
CA ASN A 182 -1.38 13.21 0.90
C ASN A 182 -0.94 12.68 2.28
N LEU A 183 0.36 12.78 2.56
CA LEU A 183 1.01 12.27 3.78
C LEU A 183 1.07 13.30 4.93
N PHE A 184 0.46 14.48 4.76
CA PHE A 184 0.49 15.60 5.73
C PHE A 184 1.91 16.03 6.13
N LEU A 185 2.77 16.21 5.12
CA LEU A 185 4.17 16.62 5.29
C LEU A 185 4.29 18.15 5.32
N ASP A 186 3.49 18.81 6.17
CA ASP A 186 3.56 20.27 6.34
C ASP A 186 4.80 20.67 7.15
N ALA A 187 5.36 21.83 6.80
CA ALA A 187 6.42 22.43 7.58
C ALA A 187 5.91 22.71 9.00
N HIS A 188 6.75 22.40 9.99
CA HIS A 188 6.39 22.55 11.40
C HIS A 188 7.59 22.97 12.24
N ASP A 189 7.27 23.56 13.39
CA ASP A 189 8.27 24.00 14.35
C ASP A 189 8.86 22.80 15.08
N VAL A 190 10.17 22.82 15.28
CA VAL A 190 10.89 21.90 16.16
C VAL A 190 10.89 22.52 17.55
N THR A 191 10.34 21.81 18.54
CA THR A 191 10.27 22.30 19.91
C THR A 191 11.10 21.45 20.87
N THR A 192 11.67 22.05 21.91
CA THR A 192 12.24 21.30 23.04
C THR A 192 11.17 20.55 23.82
N ALA A 193 11.58 19.71 24.78
CA ALA A 193 10.66 19.03 25.70
C ALA A 193 9.83 20.03 26.54
N GLU A 194 10.36 21.23 26.77
CA GLU A 194 9.72 22.34 27.47
C GLU A 194 8.84 23.22 26.55
N GLY A 195 8.76 22.90 25.26
CA GLY A 195 7.91 23.58 24.28
C GLY A 195 8.54 24.80 23.61
N GLU A 196 9.85 25.05 23.79
CA GLU A 196 10.53 26.18 23.13
C GLU A 196 10.86 25.85 21.67
N VAL A 197 10.50 26.74 20.73
CA VAL A 197 10.79 26.57 19.30
C VAL A 197 12.29 26.80 19.03
N THR A 198 12.98 25.78 18.52
CA THR A 198 14.43 25.81 18.22
C THR A 198 14.74 25.88 16.73
N GLY A 199 13.76 25.64 15.87
CA GLY A 199 13.92 25.69 14.42
C GLY A 199 12.63 25.31 13.69
N ARG A 200 12.71 25.24 12.36
CA ARG A 200 11.60 24.85 11.49
C ARG A 200 12.08 23.82 10.48
N VAL A 201 11.25 22.82 10.22
CA VAL A 201 11.59 21.70 9.34
C VAL A 201 10.47 21.49 8.33
N ASP A 202 10.83 21.15 7.09
CA ASP A 202 9.90 20.74 6.03
C ASP A 202 10.21 19.29 5.62
N PRO A 203 9.46 18.31 6.14
CA PRO A 203 9.70 16.90 5.84
C PRO A 203 9.62 16.55 4.36
N ALA A 204 8.82 17.28 3.56
CA ALA A 204 8.77 17.00 2.13
C ALA A 204 10.03 17.48 1.42
N LEU A 205 10.54 18.65 1.80
CA LEU A 205 11.80 19.18 1.28
C LEU A 205 12.98 18.27 1.66
N ASP A 206 12.97 17.72 2.86
CA ASP A 206 13.97 16.75 3.32
C ASP A 206 13.94 15.46 2.52
N ILE A 207 12.75 14.90 2.28
CA ILE A 207 12.59 13.70 1.45
C ILE A 207 13.08 13.98 0.03
N VAL A 208 12.78 15.15 -0.54
CA VAL A 208 13.31 15.55 -1.86
C VAL A 208 14.84 15.55 -1.84
N ALA A 209 15.45 16.16 -0.82
CA ALA A 209 16.90 16.19 -0.70
C ALA A 209 17.51 14.79 -0.58
N TYR A 210 16.88 13.91 0.22
CA TYR A 210 17.30 12.52 0.33
C TYR A 210 17.21 11.75 -1.00
N LEU A 211 16.09 11.86 -1.71
CA LEU A 211 15.88 11.14 -2.98
C LEU A 211 16.81 11.63 -4.11
N LEU A 212 17.36 12.84 -3.98
CA LEU A 212 18.22 13.47 -4.97
C LEU A 212 19.69 13.59 -4.51
N SER A 213 20.03 13.11 -3.32
CA SER A 213 21.41 13.21 -2.78
C SER A 213 22.36 12.11 -3.28
N ASP A 214 21.85 11.10 -3.98
CA ASP A 214 22.69 10.00 -4.47
C ASP A 214 23.27 10.31 -5.86
N GLU A 215 24.54 10.02 -6.10
CA GLU A 215 25.20 10.22 -7.40
C GLU A 215 25.48 8.89 -8.13
N THR A 216 25.25 7.75 -7.48
CA THR A 216 25.75 6.45 -7.90
C THR A 216 24.70 5.60 -8.61
N HIS A 217 24.35 5.98 -9.84
CA HIS A 217 23.60 5.09 -10.72
C HIS A 217 24.33 4.92 -12.04
N ASN A 218 24.53 3.66 -12.47
CA ASN A 218 25.20 3.34 -13.74
C ASN A 218 24.33 3.63 -14.97
N TRP A 219 23.06 4.00 -14.80
CA TRP A 219 22.24 4.45 -15.92
C TRP A 219 22.62 5.88 -16.33
N SER A 220 23.00 6.02 -17.58
CA SER A 220 23.04 7.28 -18.30
C SER A 220 22.03 7.22 -19.46
N VAL A 221 21.57 8.39 -19.88
CA VAL A 221 20.88 8.50 -21.18
C VAL A 221 21.82 7.94 -22.25
N ALA A 222 21.34 6.98 -23.04
CA ALA A 222 22.14 6.35 -24.09
C ALA A 222 22.74 7.40 -25.05
N ASP A 223 24.02 7.24 -25.37
CA ASP A 223 24.68 8.03 -26.42
C ASP A 223 23.92 7.84 -27.75
N GLY A 224 23.46 8.94 -28.34
CA GLY A 224 22.69 8.92 -29.60
C GLY A 224 21.18 9.14 -29.48
N ASN A 225 20.64 9.46 -28.30
CA ASN A 225 19.26 9.91 -28.20
C ASN A 225 19.00 11.16 -29.05
N LEU A 226 17.99 11.08 -29.92
CA LEU A 226 17.64 12.17 -30.81
C LEU A 226 16.90 13.27 -30.04
N THR A 227 17.22 14.52 -30.36
CA THR A 227 16.47 15.69 -29.92
C THR A 227 16.08 16.50 -31.16
N SER A 228 15.05 17.34 -31.05
CA SER A 228 14.61 18.20 -32.16
C SER A 228 15.74 19.08 -32.69
N ASP A 229 16.61 19.53 -31.78
CA ASP A 229 17.69 20.47 -32.05
C ASP A 229 18.96 19.80 -32.60
N ALA A 230 19.06 18.47 -32.49
CA ALA A 230 20.23 17.67 -32.89
C ALA A 230 19.90 16.61 -33.93
N ILE A 231 18.92 16.85 -34.81
CA ILE A 231 18.58 15.95 -35.91
C ILE A 231 19.56 16.10 -37.09
N SER A 232 20.12 14.98 -37.56
CA SER A 232 21.02 14.94 -38.71
C SER A 232 20.28 15.04 -40.05
N ASP A 233 21.00 15.30 -41.14
CA ASP A 233 20.43 15.30 -42.50
C ASP A 233 19.81 13.93 -42.86
N ALA A 234 20.42 12.84 -42.38
CA ALA A 234 19.91 11.49 -42.60
C ALA A 234 18.59 11.25 -41.87
N GLU A 235 18.49 11.66 -40.61
CA GLU A 235 17.26 11.57 -39.83
C GLU A 235 16.16 12.50 -40.37
N THR A 236 16.53 13.67 -40.90
CA THR A 236 15.59 14.57 -41.58
C THR A 236 15.01 13.90 -42.82
N ALA A 237 15.83 13.20 -43.61
CA ALA A 237 15.34 12.43 -44.75
C ALA A 237 14.44 11.24 -44.34
N ASN A 238 14.73 10.61 -43.19
CA ASN A 238 13.88 9.56 -42.62
C ASN A 238 12.53 10.13 -42.17
N LEU A 239 12.52 11.30 -41.52
CA LEU A 239 11.32 12.04 -41.15
C LEU A 239 10.46 12.38 -42.36
N ASP A 240 11.05 12.94 -43.41
CA ASP A 240 10.32 13.25 -44.65
C ASP A 240 9.69 12.00 -45.27
N SER A 241 10.43 10.91 -45.30
CA SER A 241 9.95 9.62 -45.81
C SER A 241 8.79 9.08 -44.97
N LEU A 242 8.87 9.18 -43.64
CA LEU A 242 7.84 8.72 -42.72
C LEU A 242 6.56 9.58 -42.81
N VAL A 243 6.69 10.90 -43.01
CA VAL A 243 5.54 11.80 -43.24
C VAL A 243 4.80 11.37 -44.50
N VAL A 244 5.52 11.09 -45.58
CA VAL A 244 4.93 10.58 -46.84
C VAL A 244 4.24 9.23 -46.61
N GLU A 245 4.89 8.30 -45.93
CA GLU A 245 4.32 6.97 -45.60
C GLU A 245 2.98 7.09 -44.86
N HIS A 246 2.85 8.02 -43.90
CA HIS A 246 1.58 8.25 -43.22
C HIS A 246 0.54 8.95 -44.09
N LEU A 247 0.93 9.96 -44.87
CA LEU A 247 0.02 10.71 -45.75
C LEU A 247 -0.56 9.87 -46.88
N GLN A 248 0.16 8.85 -47.35
CA GLN A 248 -0.33 7.93 -48.38
C GLN A 248 -1.58 7.13 -47.97
N ASN A 249 -1.89 7.05 -46.67
CA ASN A 249 -3.15 6.46 -46.18
C ASN A 249 -4.37 7.37 -46.40
N ALA A 250 -4.15 8.65 -46.69
CA ALA A 250 -5.20 9.65 -46.86
C ALA A 250 -5.19 10.33 -48.24
N TYR A 251 -4.03 10.39 -48.90
CA TYR A 251 -3.82 11.10 -50.15
C TYR A 251 -3.09 10.23 -51.18
N PHE A 252 -3.28 10.51 -52.46
CA PHE A 252 -2.51 9.88 -53.53
C PHE A 252 -1.02 10.20 -53.39
N SER A 253 -0.13 9.27 -53.80
CA SER A 253 1.31 9.38 -53.57
C SER A 253 1.95 10.67 -54.08
N SER A 254 1.46 11.26 -55.18
CA SER A 254 1.97 12.55 -55.69
C SER A 254 1.63 13.71 -54.73
N VAL A 255 0.38 13.75 -54.25
CA VAL A 255 -0.13 14.76 -53.32
C VAL A 255 0.51 14.59 -51.95
N ALA A 256 0.68 13.35 -51.47
CA ALA A 256 1.35 13.05 -50.21
C ALA A 256 2.79 13.58 -50.18
N ARG A 257 3.55 13.45 -51.30
CA ARG A 257 4.91 14.00 -51.40
C ARG A 257 4.94 15.52 -51.43
N GLU A 258 3.99 16.14 -52.12
CA GLU A 258 3.85 17.59 -52.13
C GLU A 258 3.52 18.11 -50.72
N TYR A 259 2.50 17.57 -50.07
CA TYR A 259 2.08 17.98 -48.73
C TYR A 259 3.13 17.67 -47.65
N ALA A 260 3.95 16.64 -47.82
CA ALA A 260 5.08 16.39 -46.92
C ALA A 260 6.15 17.50 -47.00
N GLN A 261 6.22 18.26 -48.10
CA GLN A 261 7.16 19.36 -48.28
C GLN A 261 6.54 20.71 -47.93
N THR A 262 5.38 21.03 -48.50
CA THR A 262 4.77 22.37 -48.44
C THR A 262 3.60 22.48 -47.46
N GLY A 263 3.15 21.36 -46.88
CA GLY A 263 1.99 21.31 -46.01
C GLY A 263 0.66 21.20 -46.76
N ILE A 264 -0.40 20.98 -45.99
CA ILE A 264 -1.77 20.87 -46.51
C ILE A 264 -2.36 22.29 -46.64
N PRO A 265 -2.94 22.64 -47.81
CA PRO A 265 -3.60 23.92 -48.00
C PRO A 265 -4.71 24.17 -46.96
N SER A 266 -4.81 25.41 -46.46
CA SER A 266 -5.78 25.76 -45.41
C SER A 266 -7.25 25.67 -45.84
N ASP A 267 -7.52 25.65 -47.14
CA ASP A 267 -8.85 25.51 -47.74
C ASP A 267 -9.22 24.05 -48.06
N GLU A 268 -8.33 23.08 -47.78
CA GLU A 268 -8.60 21.66 -47.96
C GLU A 268 -9.76 21.21 -47.08
N ARG A 269 -10.73 20.52 -47.68
CA ARG A 269 -11.96 20.10 -46.98
C ARG A 269 -11.78 18.68 -46.43
N SER A 270 -12.35 18.44 -45.25
CA SER A 270 -12.36 17.10 -44.62
C SER A 270 -10.98 16.60 -44.18
N VAL A 271 -10.07 17.53 -43.83
CA VAL A 271 -8.78 17.21 -43.21
C VAL A 271 -9.05 16.50 -41.88
N LYS A 272 -8.46 15.32 -41.72
CA LYS A 272 -8.54 14.52 -40.49
C LYS A 272 -7.75 15.21 -39.37
N ILE A 273 -8.07 14.88 -38.11
CA ILE A 273 -7.46 15.49 -36.92
C ILE A 273 -5.92 15.38 -36.90
N ALA A 274 -5.34 14.31 -37.45
CA ALA A 274 -3.88 14.21 -37.48
C ALA A 274 -3.27 15.08 -38.58
N GLU A 275 -3.84 15.02 -39.77
CA GLU A 275 -3.45 15.81 -40.92
C GLU A 275 -3.58 17.33 -40.68
N SER A 276 -4.42 17.77 -39.72
CA SER A 276 -4.50 19.19 -39.39
C SER A 276 -3.21 19.77 -38.79
N GLU A 277 -2.33 18.94 -38.24
CA GLU A 277 -0.98 19.37 -37.78
C GLU A 277 -0.10 19.86 -38.94
N LEU A 278 -0.43 19.47 -40.18
CA LEU A 278 0.29 19.87 -41.38
C LEU A 278 -0.38 21.02 -42.14
N LEU A 279 -1.44 21.63 -41.61
CA LEU A 279 -2.06 22.79 -42.24
C LEU A 279 -1.07 23.95 -42.26
N ASN A 280 -0.80 24.47 -43.46
CA ASN A 280 0.23 25.47 -43.65
C ASN A 280 -0.30 26.71 -44.39
N PRO A 281 -0.76 27.75 -43.65
CA PRO A 281 -1.31 28.96 -44.26
C PRO A 281 -0.25 29.85 -44.91
N SER A 282 1.04 29.70 -44.58
CA SER A 282 2.11 30.51 -45.18
C SER A 282 2.48 30.06 -46.60
N GLY A 283 2.24 28.79 -46.93
CA GLY A 283 2.67 28.17 -48.19
C GLY A 283 4.19 27.97 -48.32
N GLU A 284 4.94 28.19 -47.24
CA GLU A 284 6.38 27.92 -47.17
C GLU A 284 6.65 26.41 -46.95
N ASN A 285 7.91 25.98 -46.96
CA ASN A 285 8.21 24.58 -46.64
C ASN A 285 7.94 24.29 -45.15
N LEU A 286 7.42 23.09 -44.87
CA LEU A 286 7.20 22.62 -43.50
C LEU A 286 8.51 22.53 -42.72
N THR A 287 8.50 23.02 -41.49
CA THR A 287 9.62 22.87 -40.55
C THR A 287 9.72 21.44 -40.03
N VAL A 288 10.89 21.10 -39.48
CA VAL A 288 11.10 19.82 -38.76
C VAL A 288 10.08 19.68 -37.63
N ASP A 289 9.85 20.73 -36.84
CA ASP A 289 8.90 20.71 -35.74
C ASP A 289 7.48 20.39 -36.20
N GLN A 290 6.99 21.03 -37.27
CA GLN A 290 5.66 20.74 -37.81
C GLN A 290 5.52 19.27 -38.23
N LYS A 291 6.57 18.71 -38.86
CA LYS A 291 6.61 17.31 -39.26
C LYS A 291 6.66 16.38 -38.05
N LEU A 292 7.46 16.70 -37.03
CA LEU A 292 7.55 15.93 -35.78
C LEU A 292 6.23 15.95 -35.00
N LEU A 293 5.50 17.07 -34.95
CA LEU A 293 4.17 17.14 -34.33
C LEU A 293 3.17 16.22 -35.02
N TYR A 294 3.17 16.21 -36.35
CA TYR A 294 2.33 15.31 -37.14
C TYR A 294 2.70 13.84 -36.89
N ILE A 295 3.99 13.50 -36.95
CA ILE A 295 4.46 12.14 -36.67
C ILE A 295 4.13 11.73 -35.24
N GLY A 296 4.38 12.58 -34.26
CA GLY A 296 4.06 12.34 -32.86
C GLY A 296 2.60 12.00 -32.64
N ARG A 297 1.69 12.80 -33.21
CA ARG A 297 0.26 12.52 -33.15
C ARG A 297 -0.07 11.19 -33.83
N LYS A 298 0.52 10.88 -34.99
CA LYS A 298 0.32 9.60 -35.68
C LYS A 298 0.83 8.42 -34.86
N SER A 299 1.99 8.52 -34.24
CA SER A 299 2.60 7.50 -33.40
C SER A 299 1.79 7.25 -32.12
N ILE A 300 1.39 8.30 -31.40
CA ILE A 300 0.50 8.18 -30.22
C ILE A 300 -0.81 7.49 -30.62
N ALA A 301 -1.37 7.84 -31.78
CA ALA A 301 -2.56 7.20 -32.33
C ALA A 301 -2.33 5.73 -32.69
N LYS A 302 -1.20 5.42 -33.33
CA LYS A 302 -0.80 4.10 -33.83
C LYS A 302 -0.62 3.09 -32.69
N PHE A 303 0.04 3.50 -31.60
CA PHE A 303 0.34 2.68 -30.43
C PHE A 303 -0.71 2.79 -29.32
N GLY A 304 -1.66 3.73 -29.43
CA GLY A 304 -2.78 3.84 -28.51
C GLY A 304 -2.36 4.27 -27.11
N CYS A 305 -1.34 5.12 -26.97
CA CYS A 305 -0.78 5.53 -25.68
C CYS A 305 -1.84 6.18 -24.77
N TYR A 306 -2.84 6.84 -25.36
CA TYR A 306 -3.99 7.41 -24.66
C TYR A 306 -4.90 6.34 -24.03
N GLY A 307 -4.78 5.06 -24.39
CA GLY A 307 -5.41 3.95 -23.67
C GLY A 307 -4.89 3.82 -22.24
N CYS A 308 -3.61 4.15 -22.04
CA CYS A 308 -2.89 4.07 -20.77
C CYS A 308 -2.70 5.42 -20.09
N HIS A 309 -2.71 6.53 -20.82
CA HIS A 309 -2.39 7.86 -20.29
C HIS A 309 -3.49 8.89 -20.58
N ASP A 310 -3.55 9.94 -19.76
CA ASP A 310 -4.30 11.15 -20.08
C ASP A 310 -3.39 12.07 -20.91
N ILE A 311 -3.67 12.21 -22.22
CA ILE A 311 -2.85 12.97 -23.19
C ILE A 311 -3.70 14.09 -23.81
N PRO A 312 -3.27 15.37 -23.75
CA PRO A 312 -3.96 16.46 -24.42
C PRO A 312 -4.16 16.23 -25.94
N GLY A 313 -5.38 16.43 -26.42
CA GLY A 313 -5.75 16.25 -27.83
C GLY A 313 -6.15 14.81 -28.19
N PHE A 314 -6.29 13.92 -27.20
CA PHE A 314 -6.70 12.52 -27.34
C PHE A 314 -7.86 12.12 -26.40
N GLU A 315 -8.51 13.08 -25.75
CA GLU A 315 -9.58 12.83 -24.79
C GLU A 315 -10.74 12.01 -25.37
N ASP A 316 -11.08 12.25 -26.64
CA ASP A 316 -12.17 11.57 -27.36
C ASP A 316 -11.68 10.41 -28.26
N ALA A 317 -10.41 10.04 -28.16
CA ALA A 317 -9.83 8.99 -29.00
C ALA A 317 -10.41 7.61 -28.66
N LYS A 318 -10.76 6.84 -29.70
CA LYS A 318 -11.34 5.50 -29.55
C LYS A 318 -10.24 4.46 -29.26
N PRO A 319 -10.50 3.42 -28.46
CA PRO A 319 -9.54 2.34 -28.24
C PRO A 319 -9.02 1.73 -29.56
N ILE A 320 -7.72 1.42 -29.61
CA ILE A 320 -7.08 0.83 -30.81
C ILE A 320 -7.25 -0.69 -30.92
N GLY A 321 -7.48 -1.38 -29.79
CA GLY A 321 -7.52 -2.83 -29.72
C GLY A 321 -8.87 -3.39 -30.16
N THR A 322 -8.84 -4.61 -30.72
CA THR A 322 -10.07 -5.41 -30.86
C THR A 322 -10.64 -5.71 -29.48
N GLY A 323 -11.97 -5.62 -29.34
CA GLY A 323 -12.64 -6.03 -28.12
C GLY A 323 -12.40 -7.53 -27.84
N LEU A 324 -12.02 -7.85 -26.61
CA LEU A 324 -11.76 -9.24 -26.17
C LEU A 324 -13.03 -9.97 -25.69
N ALA A 325 -14.20 -9.35 -25.84
CA ALA A 325 -15.47 -10.04 -25.60
C ALA A 325 -15.57 -11.26 -26.55
N ASP A 326 -16.07 -12.39 -26.04
CA ASP A 326 -16.15 -13.67 -26.75
C ASP A 326 -14.82 -14.33 -27.13
N TRP A 327 -13.68 -13.83 -26.66
CA TRP A 327 -12.40 -14.43 -26.99
C TRP A 327 -12.37 -15.91 -26.61
N GLY A 328 -12.89 -16.28 -25.44
CA GLY A 328 -12.98 -17.65 -24.94
C GLY A 328 -13.78 -18.62 -25.82
N ARG A 329 -14.51 -18.14 -26.84
CA ARG A 329 -15.25 -18.94 -27.83
C ARG A 329 -14.74 -18.77 -29.26
N LYS A 330 -13.70 -17.98 -29.49
CA LYS A 330 -13.11 -17.82 -30.82
C LYS A 330 -12.65 -19.19 -31.33
N ASP A 331 -13.03 -19.54 -32.55
CA ASP A 331 -12.58 -20.78 -33.17
C ASP A 331 -11.08 -20.66 -33.49
N PRO A 332 -10.23 -21.64 -33.12
CA PRO A 332 -8.80 -21.57 -33.40
C PRO A 332 -8.46 -21.41 -34.90
N SER A 333 -9.32 -21.87 -35.82
CA SER A 333 -9.17 -21.65 -37.26
C SER A 333 -9.27 -20.18 -37.69
N LYS A 334 -9.77 -19.30 -36.81
CA LYS A 334 -9.85 -17.84 -37.02
C LYS A 334 -8.66 -17.11 -36.41
N LEU A 335 -7.64 -17.84 -35.96
CA LEU A 335 -6.38 -17.31 -35.47
C LEU A 335 -5.30 -17.56 -36.52
N ALA A 336 -4.58 -16.50 -36.89
CA ALA A 336 -3.46 -16.60 -37.81
C ALA A 336 -2.19 -16.92 -37.01
N PHE A 337 -1.78 -18.18 -37.01
CA PHE A 337 -0.50 -18.62 -36.42
C PHE A 337 0.70 -18.33 -37.33
N GLU A 338 0.48 -17.81 -38.54
CA GLU A 338 1.54 -17.41 -39.48
C GLU A 338 2.64 -18.49 -39.61
N HIS A 339 3.90 -18.14 -39.39
CA HIS A 339 5.08 -19.03 -39.45
C HIS A 339 5.58 -19.45 -38.05
N MET A 340 4.69 -19.67 -37.09
CA MET A 340 5.09 -19.97 -35.70
C MET A 340 5.79 -21.31 -35.54
N HIS A 341 5.52 -22.29 -36.39
CA HIS A 341 6.23 -23.57 -36.33
C HIS A 341 7.71 -23.37 -36.71
N GLU A 342 7.97 -22.65 -37.79
CA GLU A 342 9.32 -22.32 -38.25
C GLU A 342 10.02 -21.38 -37.26
N TYR A 343 9.31 -20.40 -36.70
CA TYR A 343 9.87 -19.47 -35.71
C TYR A 343 10.40 -20.22 -34.48
N LEU A 344 9.62 -21.14 -33.92
CA LEU A 344 10.02 -21.90 -32.73
C LEU A 344 11.14 -22.90 -33.07
N HIS A 345 11.07 -23.63 -34.19
CA HIS A 345 12.11 -24.60 -34.54
C HIS A 345 13.40 -23.98 -35.10
N GLY A 346 13.31 -22.86 -35.82
CA GLY A 346 14.46 -22.12 -36.35
C GLY A 346 15.23 -21.40 -35.25
N ALA A 347 14.55 -20.89 -34.22
CA ALA A 347 15.20 -20.30 -33.04
C ALA A 347 15.99 -21.33 -32.20
N HIS A 348 15.65 -22.62 -32.26
CA HIS A 348 16.38 -23.72 -31.61
C HIS A 348 17.35 -24.46 -32.57
N GLY A 349 17.49 -23.98 -33.80
CA GLY A 349 18.05 -24.74 -34.92
C GLY A 349 19.54 -24.60 -35.19
N HIS A 350 20.37 -23.97 -34.33
CA HIS A 350 21.83 -24.02 -34.44
C HIS A 350 22.51 -23.83 -33.07
N GLY A 351 22.64 -24.93 -32.32
CA GLY A 351 23.39 -24.97 -31.07
C GLY A 351 23.36 -26.30 -30.31
N ASP A 352 23.13 -27.45 -30.98
CA ASP A 352 23.39 -28.76 -30.35
C ASP A 352 24.91 -29.00 -30.32
N ASP A 353 25.55 -28.62 -29.21
CA ASP A 353 26.65 -29.41 -28.68
C ASP A 353 26.11 -30.18 -27.47
N HIS A 354 25.87 -31.47 -27.67
CA HIS A 354 25.45 -32.37 -26.61
C HIS A 354 26.62 -32.61 -25.66
N SER A 355 26.70 -31.84 -24.57
CA SER A 355 27.30 -32.31 -23.32
C SER A 355 26.20 -32.52 -22.29
N HIS A 356 25.94 -33.79 -21.99
CA HIS A 356 25.32 -34.20 -20.74
C HIS A 356 26.20 -33.72 -19.58
N GLU A 357 25.88 -32.58 -18.99
CA GLU A 357 26.32 -32.21 -17.64
C GLU A 357 25.32 -31.20 -17.05
N SER A 358 24.98 -31.45 -15.78
CA SER A 358 24.18 -30.69 -14.82
C SER A 358 23.37 -29.47 -15.27
N HIS A 359 22.09 -29.47 -14.88
CA HIS A 359 21.28 -28.28 -14.65
C HIS A 359 22.09 -27.21 -13.89
N GLU A 360 22.58 -26.21 -14.60
CA GLU A 360 22.95 -24.91 -14.05
C GLU A 360 22.01 -23.87 -14.66
N ASP A 361 21.48 -23.02 -13.78
CA ASP A 361 20.66 -21.86 -14.08
C ASP A 361 21.39 -20.93 -15.07
N ASP A 362 21.00 -20.94 -16.34
CA ASP A 362 21.23 -19.78 -17.22
C ASP A 362 20.22 -18.69 -16.84
N SER A 363 20.43 -18.11 -15.65
CA SER A 363 20.05 -16.72 -15.44
C SER A 363 20.88 -15.88 -16.40
N HIS A 364 20.23 -14.94 -17.10
CA HIS A 364 20.94 -13.87 -17.78
C HIS A 364 21.77 -13.07 -16.76
N GLU A 365 23.00 -13.52 -16.49
CA GLU A 365 24.04 -12.79 -15.77
C GLU A 365 24.62 -11.71 -16.70
N ASP A 366 23.80 -10.70 -16.99
CA ASP A 366 24.27 -9.31 -17.03
C ASP A 366 23.64 -8.58 -15.82
N ALA A 367 23.59 -9.28 -14.68
CA ALA A 367 23.30 -8.65 -13.40
C ALA A 367 24.54 -7.88 -12.98
N ASP A 368 24.53 -6.57 -13.24
CA ASP A 368 25.42 -5.63 -12.56
C ASP A 368 25.34 -5.92 -11.05
N GLU A 369 26.46 -6.35 -10.44
CA GLU A 369 26.59 -6.62 -9.00
C GLU A 369 26.13 -5.42 -8.14
N SER A 370 25.94 -4.23 -8.75
CA SER A 370 25.40 -3.03 -8.11
C SER A 370 23.89 -3.06 -7.77
N LEU A 371 23.12 -4.06 -8.24
CA LEU A 371 21.64 -4.11 -8.06
C LEU A 371 21.14 -5.06 -6.94
N GLN A 372 22.00 -5.45 -5.99
CA GLN A 372 21.57 -6.20 -4.80
C GLN A 372 20.47 -5.43 -4.04
N GLY A 373 19.28 -6.04 -3.89
CA GLY A 373 18.16 -5.49 -3.10
C GLY A 373 17.03 -4.83 -3.90
N VAL A 374 17.05 -4.88 -5.24
CA VAL A 374 15.97 -4.34 -6.09
C VAL A 374 15.07 -5.46 -6.60
N ARG A 375 13.74 -5.35 -6.40
CA ARG A 375 12.77 -6.22 -7.11
C ARG A 375 12.94 -6.03 -8.61
N GLN A 376 13.51 -7.01 -9.29
CA GLN A 376 13.58 -7.02 -10.74
C GLN A 376 12.18 -7.31 -11.33
N ASN A 377 11.92 -6.85 -12.57
CA ASN A 377 10.71 -7.30 -13.25
C ASN A 377 10.80 -8.80 -13.46
N SER A 378 9.67 -9.45 -13.28
CA SER A 378 9.48 -10.87 -13.52
C SER A 378 9.36 -11.20 -15.01
N TYR A 379 9.87 -10.37 -15.94
CA TYR A 379 9.80 -10.73 -17.35
C TYR A 379 10.70 -11.94 -17.60
N VAL A 380 10.08 -13.12 -17.73
CA VAL A 380 10.78 -14.36 -18.07
C VAL A 380 10.42 -14.70 -19.51
N ASN A 381 11.41 -14.92 -20.37
CA ASN A 381 11.14 -15.38 -21.75
C ASN A 381 10.96 -16.91 -21.84
N GLU A 382 10.32 -17.51 -20.83
CA GLU A 382 10.12 -18.96 -20.78
C GLU A 382 9.02 -19.38 -21.76
N LEU A 383 9.20 -20.54 -22.40
CA LEU A 383 8.13 -21.26 -23.08
C LEU A 383 7.96 -22.63 -22.43
N PRO A 384 7.09 -22.76 -21.41
CA PRO A 384 6.80 -24.06 -20.83
C PRO A 384 6.28 -25.03 -21.89
N GLY A 385 6.69 -26.30 -21.83
CA GLY A 385 6.37 -27.30 -22.87
C GLY A 385 4.87 -27.48 -23.13
N PHE A 386 4.01 -27.25 -22.14
CA PHE A 386 2.55 -27.19 -22.33
C PHE A 386 2.13 -26.10 -23.32
N PHE A 387 2.70 -24.89 -23.20
CA PHE A 387 2.38 -23.79 -24.10
C PHE A 387 3.02 -23.98 -25.48
N GLU A 388 4.21 -24.56 -25.55
CA GLU A 388 4.82 -24.95 -26.83
C GLU A 388 3.92 -25.92 -27.60
N GLU A 389 3.52 -27.03 -26.96
CA GLU A 389 2.59 -28.01 -27.55
C GLU A 389 1.25 -27.35 -27.94
N ALA A 390 0.75 -26.43 -27.10
CA ALA A 390 -0.47 -25.69 -27.40
C ALA A 390 -0.32 -24.76 -28.62
N ILE A 391 0.84 -24.13 -28.83
CA ILE A 391 1.10 -23.32 -30.04
C ILE A 391 1.15 -24.21 -31.27
N LEU A 392 1.92 -25.30 -31.21
CA LEU A 392 2.10 -26.27 -32.30
C LEU A 392 0.77 -26.97 -32.67
N GLY A 393 -0.09 -27.22 -31.68
CA GLY A 393 -1.44 -27.73 -31.88
C GLY A 393 -2.47 -26.68 -32.33
N HIS A 394 -2.05 -25.46 -32.66
CA HIS A 394 -2.91 -24.33 -33.03
C HIS A 394 -4.02 -24.05 -32.01
N ASN A 395 -3.69 -24.12 -30.72
CA ASN A 395 -4.64 -23.83 -29.65
C ASN A 395 -4.65 -22.33 -29.31
N ARG A 396 -5.85 -21.84 -28.99
CA ARG A 396 -6.10 -20.55 -28.37
C ARG A 396 -5.14 -20.21 -27.22
N THR A 397 -4.96 -21.13 -26.29
CA THR A 397 -4.13 -20.90 -25.11
C THR A 397 -2.69 -20.59 -25.51
N GLY A 398 -2.12 -21.40 -26.40
CA GLY A 398 -0.78 -21.16 -26.96
C GLY A 398 -0.70 -19.84 -27.73
N PHE A 399 -1.72 -19.52 -28.53
CA PHE A 399 -1.78 -18.25 -29.26
C PHE A 399 -1.68 -17.02 -28.34
N ILE A 400 -2.45 -16.99 -27.24
CA ILE A 400 -2.39 -15.86 -26.29
C ILE A 400 -1.04 -15.84 -25.59
N TYR A 401 -0.55 -16.99 -25.13
CA TYR A 401 0.73 -17.07 -24.44
C TYR A 401 1.85 -16.48 -25.31
N GLN A 402 1.95 -16.90 -26.58
CA GLN A 402 2.95 -16.36 -27.50
C GLN A 402 2.75 -14.86 -27.79
N LYS A 403 1.51 -14.38 -27.86
CA LYS A 403 1.24 -12.94 -27.99
C LYS A 403 1.70 -12.13 -26.79
N LEU A 404 1.62 -12.68 -25.58
CA LEU A 404 2.07 -12.01 -24.36
C LEU A 404 3.58 -12.17 -24.12
N ARG A 405 4.19 -13.27 -24.59
CA ARG A 405 5.62 -13.54 -24.49
C ARG A 405 6.41 -12.76 -25.53
N GLU A 406 6.09 -12.93 -26.81
CA GLU A 406 6.83 -12.32 -27.93
C GLU A 406 5.84 -11.84 -29.00
N PRO A 407 5.16 -10.69 -28.81
CA PRO A 407 4.05 -10.26 -29.65
C PRO A 407 4.39 -10.10 -31.13
N ARG A 408 5.65 -9.71 -31.42
CA ARG A 408 6.16 -9.48 -32.78
C ARG A 408 6.61 -10.75 -33.49
N SER A 409 6.73 -11.90 -32.81
CA SER A 409 7.08 -13.19 -33.47
C SER A 409 6.18 -13.50 -34.68
N PHE A 410 4.89 -13.13 -34.62
CA PHE A 410 3.93 -13.26 -35.72
C PHE A 410 4.20 -12.41 -36.96
N ASP A 411 5.21 -11.53 -36.94
CA ASP A 411 5.69 -10.85 -38.14
C ASP A 411 6.77 -11.65 -38.89
N TYR A 412 7.36 -12.70 -38.29
CA TYR A 412 8.37 -13.58 -38.91
C TYR A 412 7.90 -14.12 -40.27
N HIS A 413 8.70 -13.91 -41.33
CA HIS A 413 8.42 -14.26 -42.74
C HIS A 413 7.14 -13.66 -43.36
N THR A 414 6.51 -12.68 -42.69
CA THR A 414 5.29 -12.04 -43.21
C THR A 414 5.46 -10.58 -43.59
N THR A 415 6.62 -9.98 -43.32
CA THR A 415 6.83 -8.52 -43.48
C THR A 415 7.21 -8.08 -44.89
N THR A 416 7.70 -8.98 -45.75
CA THR A 416 8.21 -8.66 -47.10
C THR A 416 7.16 -7.97 -47.99
N ASN A 417 5.87 -8.24 -47.76
CA ASN A 417 4.75 -7.65 -48.49
C ASN A 417 3.93 -6.63 -47.67
N LYS A 418 4.39 -6.29 -46.46
CA LYS A 418 3.73 -5.32 -45.57
C LYS A 418 4.50 -4.01 -45.58
N ASN A 419 3.80 -2.89 -45.72
CA ASN A 419 4.41 -1.60 -45.43
C ASN A 419 4.67 -1.46 -43.92
N TYR A 420 5.51 -0.48 -43.56
CA TYR A 420 5.93 -0.28 -42.16
C TYR A 420 4.72 -0.17 -41.21
N ASN A 421 3.70 0.59 -41.61
CA ASN A 421 2.52 0.82 -40.79
C ASN A 421 1.52 -0.34 -40.74
N ALA A 422 1.67 -1.39 -41.57
CA ALA A 422 0.84 -2.60 -41.53
C ALA A 422 1.38 -3.69 -40.59
N ARG A 423 2.59 -3.51 -40.04
CA ARG A 423 3.19 -4.46 -39.08
C ARG A 423 2.46 -4.47 -37.73
N LEU A 424 2.68 -5.52 -36.93
CA LEU A 424 2.04 -5.67 -35.62
C LEU A 424 2.53 -4.61 -34.63
N ARG A 425 1.63 -4.20 -33.73
CA ARG A 425 1.83 -3.06 -32.82
C ARG A 425 1.58 -3.38 -31.36
N MET A 426 1.34 -4.66 -31.05
CA MET A 426 1.15 -5.09 -29.67
C MET A 426 2.50 -4.95 -28.95
N PRO A 427 2.56 -4.21 -27.84
CA PRO A 427 3.80 -4.04 -27.11
C PRO A 427 4.12 -5.27 -26.27
N LEU A 428 5.38 -5.37 -25.86
CA LEU A 428 5.87 -6.37 -24.93
C LEU A 428 5.56 -5.94 -23.49
N PHE A 429 4.71 -6.69 -22.81
CA PHE A 429 4.45 -6.48 -21.39
C PHE A 429 5.47 -7.26 -20.56
N PRO A 430 6.04 -6.67 -19.50
CA PRO A 430 7.03 -7.33 -18.66
C PRO A 430 6.34 -8.26 -17.65
N PHE A 431 5.71 -9.31 -18.15
CA PHE A 431 4.97 -10.30 -17.37
C PHE A 431 5.81 -11.54 -17.06
N SER A 432 5.62 -12.09 -15.85
CA SER A 432 6.04 -13.45 -15.50
C SER A 432 5.21 -14.52 -16.19
N THR A 433 5.63 -15.78 -16.05
CA THR A 433 4.83 -16.93 -16.49
C THR A 433 3.46 -16.92 -15.78
N GLU A 434 3.42 -16.67 -14.48
CA GLU A 434 2.20 -16.59 -13.66
C GLU A 434 1.32 -15.40 -14.06
N ASP A 435 1.91 -14.23 -14.33
CA ASP A 435 1.17 -13.06 -14.83
C ASP A 435 0.48 -13.38 -16.16
N ARG A 436 1.20 -14.03 -17.09
CA ARG A 436 0.64 -14.45 -18.38
C ARG A 436 -0.48 -15.45 -18.17
N GLU A 437 -0.31 -16.43 -17.30
CA GLU A 437 -1.36 -17.41 -16.97
C GLU A 437 -2.60 -16.77 -16.38
N ALA A 438 -2.45 -15.81 -15.47
CA ALA A 438 -3.55 -15.05 -14.89
C ALA A 438 -4.31 -14.26 -15.97
N VAL A 439 -3.58 -13.57 -16.85
CA VAL A 439 -4.17 -12.83 -17.97
C VAL A 439 -4.87 -13.77 -18.96
N ILE A 440 -4.25 -14.90 -19.32
CA ILE A 440 -4.82 -15.91 -20.20
C ILE A 440 -6.11 -16.47 -19.58
N THR A 441 -6.09 -16.82 -18.31
CA THR A 441 -7.25 -17.34 -17.57
C THR A 441 -8.41 -16.34 -17.63
N PHE A 442 -8.12 -15.06 -17.37
CA PHE A 442 -9.11 -13.99 -17.49
C PHE A 442 -9.66 -13.87 -18.91
N VAL A 443 -8.80 -13.79 -19.93
CA VAL A 443 -9.19 -13.63 -21.34
C VAL A 443 -9.99 -14.82 -21.86
N LEU A 444 -9.60 -16.05 -21.49
CA LEU A 444 -10.34 -17.28 -21.80
C LEU A 444 -11.73 -17.31 -21.14
N GLY A 445 -11.87 -16.65 -19.99
CA GLY A 445 -13.15 -16.46 -19.30
C GLY A 445 -14.11 -15.47 -19.97
N LEU A 446 -13.63 -14.64 -20.91
CA LEU A 446 -14.47 -13.65 -21.61
C LEU A 446 -15.34 -14.32 -22.68
N VAL A 447 -16.54 -14.74 -22.28
CA VAL A 447 -17.59 -15.31 -23.17
C VAL A 447 -18.88 -14.48 -23.07
N ALA A 448 -19.55 -14.21 -24.18
CA ALA A 448 -20.73 -13.33 -24.22
C ALA A 448 -22.01 -13.98 -23.74
N GLU A 449 -22.10 -15.31 -23.77
CA GLU A 449 -23.14 -16.01 -23.03
C GLU A 449 -22.65 -16.26 -21.60
N PRO A 450 -23.22 -15.58 -20.60
CA PRO A 450 -22.86 -15.85 -19.21
C PRO A 450 -23.16 -17.33 -18.89
N PRO A 451 -22.42 -17.93 -17.94
CA PRO A 451 -22.78 -19.25 -17.41
C PRO A 451 -24.26 -19.27 -17.03
N ARG A 452 -24.93 -20.43 -17.20
CA ARG A 452 -26.34 -20.58 -16.78
C ARG A 452 -26.50 -20.07 -15.35
N GLU A 453 -27.63 -19.43 -15.06
CA GLU A 453 -27.88 -18.74 -13.78
C GLU A 453 -27.50 -19.55 -12.53
N LYS A 454 -27.73 -20.88 -12.55
CA LYS A 454 -27.36 -21.81 -11.48
C LYS A 454 -25.85 -21.96 -11.20
N TYR A 455 -24.99 -21.55 -12.13
CA TYR A 455 -23.53 -21.53 -12.01
C TYR A 455 -22.97 -20.13 -11.77
N MET A 456 -23.81 -19.09 -11.81
CA MET A 456 -23.38 -17.75 -11.47
C MET A 456 -23.33 -17.64 -9.95
N TYR A 457 -22.15 -17.36 -9.41
CA TYR A 457 -22.00 -17.08 -7.99
C TYR A 457 -22.81 -15.84 -7.61
N ARG A 458 -23.74 -16.02 -6.67
CA ARG A 458 -24.58 -14.96 -6.10
C ARG A 458 -24.17 -14.78 -4.64
N PRO A 459 -23.23 -13.86 -4.34
CA PRO A 459 -22.81 -13.65 -2.97
C PRO A 459 -23.99 -13.25 -2.10
N SER A 460 -23.97 -13.65 -0.83
CA SER A 460 -24.83 -13.04 0.18
C SER A 460 -24.51 -11.54 0.28
N GLU A 461 -25.36 -10.74 0.92
CA GLU A 461 -25.06 -9.31 1.10
C GLU A 461 -23.74 -9.09 1.86
N ARG A 462 -23.47 -9.97 2.84
CA ARG A 462 -22.22 -10.01 3.60
C ARG A 462 -21.03 -10.30 2.68
N ASP A 463 -21.09 -11.38 1.90
CA ASP A 463 -19.97 -11.76 1.02
C ASP A 463 -19.73 -10.71 -0.07
N ARG A 464 -20.80 -10.07 -0.57
CA ARG A 464 -20.70 -8.96 -1.52
C ARG A 464 -19.96 -7.78 -0.89
N ALA A 465 -20.30 -7.40 0.34
CA ALA A 465 -19.63 -6.31 1.05
C ALA A 465 -18.14 -6.61 1.27
N ILE A 466 -17.80 -7.86 1.64
CA ILE A 466 -16.41 -8.31 1.80
C ILE A 466 -15.67 -8.20 0.45
N GLN A 467 -16.24 -8.72 -0.63
CA GLN A 467 -15.60 -8.70 -1.95
C GLN A 467 -15.44 -7.29 -2.52
N GLU A 468 -16.46 -6.43 -2.36
CA GLU A 468 -16.40 -5.06 -2.85
C GLU A 468 -15.43 -4.18 -2.08
N GLY A 469 -15.38 -4.31 -0.76
CA GLY A 469 -14.44 -3.55 0.06
C GLY A 469 -12.99 -4.05 -0.08
N ALA A 470 -12.77 -5.36 -0.24
CA ALA A 470 -11.44 -5.92 -0.51
C ALA A 470 -10.78 -5.28 -1.74
N ARG A 471 -11.55 -5.06 -2.82
CA ARG A 471 -11.05 -4.36 -4.02
C ARG A 471 -10.61 -2.93 -3.74
N ILE A 472 -11.30 -2.23 -2.84
CA ILE A 472 -10.94 -0.85 -2.48
C ILE A 472 -9.72 -0.83 -1.54
N ILE A 473 -9.66 -1.77 -0.59
CA ILE A 473 -8.51 -2.00 0.29
C ILE A 473 -7.24 -2.25 -0.53
N GLU A 474 -7.32 -3.10 -1.54
CA GLU A 474 -6.23 -3.38 -2.47
C GLU A 474 -5.88 -2.15 -3.32
N LYS A 475 -6.88 -1.45 -3.86
CA LYS A 475 -6.67 -0.23 -4.67
C LYS A 475 -5.84 0.83 -3.95
N TYR A 476 -6.04 1.00 -2.64
CA TYR A 476 -5.32 1.99 -1.82
C TYR A 476 -4.21 1.37 -0.96
N ASN A 477 -3.89 0.09 -1.20
CA ASN A 477 -2.86 -0.67 -0.49
C ASN A 477 -2.95 -0.53 1.04
N CYS A 478 -4.16 -0.62 1.60
CA CYS A 478 -4.33 -0.46 3.05
C CYS A 478 -3.59 -1.55 3.83
N LYS A 479 -3.43 -2.75 3.23
CA LYS A 479 -2.68 -3.88 3.79
C LYS A 479 -1.17 -3.64 3.86
N GLY A 480 -0.60 -2.80 2.98
CA GLY A 480 0.82 -2.44 3.08
C GLY A 480 1.17 -1.74 4.40
N CYS A 481 0.18 -1.08 5.05
CA CYS A 481 0.35 -0.46 6.36
C CYS A 481 -0.30 -1.27 7.50
N HIS A 482 -1.51 -1.78 7.31
CA HIS A 482 -2.33 -2.33 8.40
C HIS A 482 -2.43 -3.85 8.35
N VAL A 483 -2.36 -4.49 9.52
CA VAL A 483 -2.71 -5.92 9.69
C VAL A 483 -4.23 -6.06 9.68
N PHE A 484 -4.76 -6.88 8.76
CA PHE A 484 -6.19 -7.17 8.67
C PHE A 484 -6.55 -8.51 9.31
N GLU A 485 -5.65 -9.48 9.26
CA GLU A 485 -5.78 -10.77 9.93
C GLU A 485 -4.48 -11.09 10.65
N ALA A 486 -4.58 -11.57 11.89
CA ALA A 486 -3.41 -12.00 12.66
C ALA A 486 -2.80 -13.27 12.06
N GLU A 487 -1.57 -13.57 12.46
CA GLU A 487 -0.92 -14.83 12.12
C GLU A 487 -1.69 -16.00 12.76
N LYS A 488 -1.84 -17.11 12.03
CA LYS A 488 -2.56 -18.29 12.51
C LYS A 488 -1.66 -19.50 12.55
N TRP A 489 -1.56 -20.14 13.71
CA TRP A 489 -0.75 -21.35 13.89
C TRP A 489 -1.64 -22.54 14.18
N SER A 490 -1.47 -23.60 13.39
CA SER A 490 -2.08 -24.90 13.64
C SER A 490 -1.12 -25.72 14.51
N LEU A 491 -1.62 -26.20 15.64
CA LEU A 491 -0.82 -26.91 16.63
C LEU A 491 -1.17 -28.40 16.67
N ALA A 492 -0.18 -29.24 16.95
CA ALA A 492 -0.35 -30.64 17.34
C ALA A 492 0.53 -30.96 18.56
N PHE A 493 -0.10 -31.38 19.66
CA PHE A 493 0.56 -31.50 20.95
C PHE A 493 0.02 -32.67 21.78
N GLY A 494 0.78 -33.09 22.79
CA GLY A 494 0.41 -34.07 23.79
C GLY A 494 -0.55 -33.49 24.85
N GLU A 495 -1.22 -34.39 25.58
CA GLU A 495 -2.12 -33.98 26.67
C GLU A 495 -1.30 -33.40 27.83
N GLY A 496 -1.63 -32.18 28.26
CA GLY A 496 -0.88 -31.47 29.31
C GLY A 496 0.44 -30.86 28.86
N ASP A 497 0.72 -30.77 27.55
CA ASP A 497 1.91 -30.13 27.00
C ASP A 497 1.99 -28.62 27.29
N PHE A 498 0.85 -27.99 27.59
CA PHE A 498 0.77 -26.55 27.90
C PHE A 498 0.35 -26.34 29.34
N ASP A 499 1.04 -25.43 30.03
CA ASP A 499 0.52 -24.84 31.26
C ASP A 499 -0.54 -23.79 30.92
N LEU A 500 -1.80 -24.23 30.95
CA LEU A 500 -2.96 -23.38 30.70
C LEU A 500 -3.55 -22.79 31.98
N SER A 501 -2.86 -22.95 33.12
CA SER A 501 -3.31 -22.43 34.41
C SER A 501 -3.12 -20.92 34.47
N SER A 502 -4.16 -20.19 34.06
CA SER A 502 -4.26 -18.75 34.29
C SER A 502 -5.55 -18.46 35.04
N ALA A 503 -5.46 -17.62 36.08
CA ALA A 503 -6.65 -17.10 36.73
C ALA A 503 -7.49 -16.35 35.68
N SER A 504 -8.78 -16.67 35.56
CA SER A 504 -9.68 -15.81 34.77
C SER A 504 -9.89 -14.52 35.54
N ASP A 505 -9.16 -13.47 35.12
CA ASP A 505 -9.35 -12.10 35.58
C ASP A 505 -10.21 -11.32 34.57
N PHE A 506 -11.17 -11.98 33.92
CA PHE A 506 -12.06 -11.39 32.92
C PHE A 506 -13.47 -11.22 33.47
N TYR A 507 -14.07 -10.06 33.18
CA TYR A 507 -15.49 -9.89 33.42
C TYR A 507 -16.26 -10.81 32.46
N ASP A 508 -17.37 -11.38 32.93
CA ASP A 508 -18.31 -12.20 32.13
C ASP A 508 -18.66 -11.59 30.76
N PHE A 509 -18.85 -10.26 30.69
CA PHE A 509 -19.14 -9.56 29.43
C PHE A 509 -17.92 -9.35 28.51
N ALA A 510 -16.72 -9.58 29.01
CA ALA A 510 -15.45 -9.49 28.29
C ALA A 510 -14.89 -10.87 27.90
N GLU A 511 -15.41 -11.95 28.48
CA GLU A 511 -15.03 -13.32 28.14
C GLU A 511 -15.59 -13.74 26.77
N ALA A 512 -14.73 -14.32 25.94
CA ALA A 512 -15.14 -15.07 24.77
C ALA A 512 -15.73 -16.42 25.19
N HIS A 513 -16.83 -16.79 24.55
CA HIS A 513 -17.55 -18.03 24.80
C HIS A 513 -17.52 -18.91 23.55
N PHE A 514 -17.20 -20.19 23.72
CA PHE A 514 -17.24 -21.19 22.65
C PHE A 514 -18.36 -22.20 22.89
N PRO A 515 -19.00 -22.73 21.83
CA PRO A 515 -19.88 -23.89 21.94
C PRO A 515 -19.20 -25.06 22.65
N GLU A 516 -19.94 -25.78 23.51
CA GLU A 516 -19.42 -26.98 24.21
C GLU A 516 -18.87 -28.04 23.24
N ALA A 517 -19.41 -28.09 22.01
CA ALA A 517 -18.93 -28.97 20.95
C ALA A 517 -17.48 -28.63 20.53
N ASP A 518 -17.12 -27.35 20.42
CA ASP A 518 -15.78 -26.92 20.03
C ASP A 518 -14.78 -27.17 21.16
N VAL A 519 -15.21 -26.92 22.41
CA VAL A 519 -14.42 -27.26 23.61
C VAL A 519 -14.15 -28.75 23.68
N SER A 520 -15.18 -29.58 23.45
CA SER A 520 -15.05 -31.03 23.44
C SER A 520 -14.20 -31.54 22.28
N ALA A 521 -14.33 -30.94 21.09
CA ALA A 521 -13.54 -31.30 19.90
C ALA A 521 -12.04 -31.06 20.12
N SER A 522 -11.66 -30.02 20.86
CA SER A 522 -10.25 -29.76 21.18
C SER A 522 -9.58 -30.86 22.04
N LEU A 523 -10.38 -31.69 22.72
CA LEU A 523 -9.89 -32.81 23.53
C LEU A 523 -9.70 -34.10 22.70
N GLU A 524 -10.23 -34.16 21.49
CA GLU A 524 -10.13 -35.32 20.60
C GLU A 524 -8.70 -35.50 20.09
N LYS A 525 -8.27 -36.77 20.03
CA LYS A 525 -6.92 -37.13 19.56
C LYS A 525 -6.96 -37.50 18.08
N ASN A 526 -6.00 -36.97 17.31
CA ASN A 526 -5.79 -37.32 15.91
C ASN A 526 -5.24 -38.76 15.77
N LYS A 527 -4.96 -39.19 14.53
CA LYS A 527 -4.45 -40.55 14.24
C LYS A 527 -3.08 -40.83 14.86
N GLN A 528 -2.34 -39.80 15.22
CA GLN A 528 -1.03 -39.82 15.87
C GLN A 528 -1.15 -39.73 17.40
N SER A 529 -2.37 -39.79 17.95
CA SER A 529 -2.66 -39.65 19.39
C SER A 529 -2.34 -38.27 19.99
N GLN A 530 -2.28 -37.22 19.16
CA GLN A 530 -2.07 -35.82 19.57
C GLN A 530 -3.39 -35.04 19.54
N ARG A 531 -3.51 -34.02 20.39
CA ARG A 531 -4.58 -33.01 20.30
C ARG A 531 -4.18 -31.91 19.33
N THR A 532 -5.16 -31.15 18.84
CA THR A 532 -4.93 -30.07 17.87
C THR A 532 -5.64 -28.80 18.28
N ALA A 533 -5.03 -27.65 18.00
CA ALA A 533 -5.65 -26.34 18.20
C ALA A 533 -5.24 -25.39 17.07
N VAL A 534 -6.04 -24.35 16.85
CA VAL A 534 -5.66 -23.21 15.99
C VAL A 534 -5.65 -21.98 16.86
N ILE A 535 -4.52 -21.28 16.88
CA ILE A 535 -4.33 -20.03 17.63
C ILE A 535 -4.11 -18.88 16.66
N GLU A 536 -4.58 -17.68 17.03
CA GLU A 536 -4.40 -16.47 16.21
C GLU A 536 -3.80 -15.34 17.05
N GLY A 537 -2.74 -14.72 16.54
CA GLY A 537 -1.97 -13.74 17.29
C GLY A 537 -0.63 -13.43 16.66
N MET A 538 0.39 -13.29 17.50
CA MET A 538 1.77 -13.14 17.07
C MET A 538 2.74 -13.64 18.15
N PRO A 539 3.99 -13.97 17.80
CA PRO A 539 5.06 -14.12 18.77
C PRO A 539 5.18 -12.90 19.69
N VAL A 540 5.48 -13.12 20.98
CA VAL A 540 5.74 -12.01 21.91
C VAL A 540 6.98 -11.25 21.44
N LEU A 541 6.90 -9.92 21.43
CA LEU A 541 8.03 -9.08 21.06
C LEU A 541 8.97 -8.85 22.24
N ASP A 542 10.26 -8.78 21.94
CA ASP A 542 11.31 -8.44 22.86
C ASP A 542 11.27 -6.94 23.21
N ASP A 543 11.36 -6.62 24.50
CA ASP A 543 11.32 -5.23 24.98
C ASP A 543 12.57 -4.45 24.54
N GLU A 544 13.67 -5.14 24.23
CA GLU A 544 14.89 -4.48 23.77
C GLU A 544 14.85 -4.09 22.29
N THR A 545 14.46 -5.03 21.45
CA THR A 545 14.63 -4.97 20.00
C THR A 545 13.33 -4.83 19.21
N ALA A 546 12.17 -5.07 19.84
CA ALA A 546 10.86 -5.20 19.19
C ALA A 546 10.79 -6.31 18.13
N LEU A 547 11.70 -7.28 18.20
CA LEU A 547 11.71 -8.50 17.39
C LEU A 547 11.00 -9.64 18.14
N PRO A 548 10.51 -10.68 17.45
CA PRO A 548 10.00 -11.89 18.10
C PRO A 548 10.98 -12.49 19.11
N GLN A 549 10.50 -12.88 20.29
CA GLN A 549 11.27 -13.62 21.28
C GLN A 549 11.43 -15.08 20.86
N LEU A 550 12.69 -15.53 20.79
CA LEU A 550 13.09 -16.89 20.46
C LEU A 550 14.06 -17.37 21.51
N PHE A 551 13.95 -18.62 21.96
CA PHE A 551 14.78 -19.18 23.03
C PHE A 551 15.38 -20.52 22.65
N ASP A 552 16.60 -20.79 23.11
CA ASP A 552 17.22 -22.12 23.06
C ASP A 552 16.73 -23.02 24.21
N ALA A 553 17.23 -24.26 24.29
CA ALA A 553 16.81 -25.23 25.30
C ALA A 553 17.22 -24.83 26.72
N GLU A 554 18.16 -23.89 26.86
CA GLU A 554 18.64 -23.31 28.09
C GLU A 554 17.95 -21.98 28.46
N PHE A 555 16.87 -21.61 27.77
CA PHE A 555 16.14 -20.34 27.95
C PHE A 555 16.97 -19.08 27.62
N THR A 556 17.99 -19.22 26.77
CA THR A 556 18.79 -18.09 26.29
C THR A 556 18.10 -17.44 25.08
N PRO A 557 17.89 -16.11 25.07
CA PRO A 557 17.34 -15.42 23.91
C PRO A 557 18.24 -15.56 22.68
N ILE A 558 17.66 -15.96 21.55
CA ILE A 558 18.34 -16.07 20.25
C ILE A 558 17.95 -14.87 19.38
N LYS A 559 18.94 -14.31 18.68
CA LYS A 559 18.73 -13.21 17.73
C LYS A 559 18.80 -13.76 16.31
N PHE A 560 17.66 -13.88 15.65
CA PHE A 560 17.56 -14.17 14.23
C PHE A 560 17.01 -12.96 13.45
N PRO A 561 17.38 -12.79 12.18
CA PRO A 561 16.68 -11.88 11.29
C PRO A 561 15.22 -12.32 11.11
N ILE A 562 14.37 -11.37 10.77
CA ILE A 562 12.92 -11.52 10.81
C ILE A 562 12.49 -12.22 9.51
N PHE A 563 11.84 -13.39 9.63
CA PHE A 563 11.10 -14.08 8.54
C PHE A 563 11.85 -14.99 7.53
N GLU A 564 13.06 -15.46 7.79
CA GLU A 564 13.41 -16.80 7.27
C GLU A 564 12.70 -17.82 8.17
N ASP A 565 11.76 -18.61 7.62
CA ASP A 565 10.87 -19.55 8.33
C ASP A 565 11.38 -19.98 9.73
N PRO A 566 11.02 -19.24 10.80
CA PRO A 566 11.78 -19.24 12.06
C PRO A 566 11.55 -20.48 12.93
N ILE A 567 10.93 -21.53 12.38
CA ILE A 567 10.72 -22.83 13.04
C ILE A 567 11.81 -23.83 12.68
N SER A 568 12.58 -23.59 11.63
CA SER A 568 13.68 -24.48 11.28
C SER A 568 15.08 -23.83 11.35
N PRO A 569 15.47 -23.28 12.51
CA PRO A 569 16.84 -23.37 13.00
C PRO A 569 16.97 -24.59 13.92
N SER A 570 18.06 -25.36 13.82
CA SER A 570 18.41 -26.40 14.80
C SER A 570 18.52 -25.89 16.25
N ASP A 571 18.50 -24.57 16.43
CA ASP A 571 18.89 -23.87 17.64
C ASP A 571 17.69 -23.27 18.41
N VAL A 572 16.49 -23.19 17.81
CA VAL A 572 15.28 -22.69 18.51
C VAL A 572 14.60 -23.83 19.26
N ALA A 573 14.42 -23.70 20.57
CA ALA A 573 13.69 -24.67 21.39
C ALA A 573 12.23 -24.30 21.62
N PHE A 574 11.91 -23.02 21.85
CA PHE A 574 10.53 -22.55 21.99
C PHE A 574 10.39 -21.04 21.71
N THR A 575 9.15 -20.62 21.48
CA THR A 575 8.76 -19.21 21.32
C THR A 575 7.47 -18.91 22.09
N PRO A 576 7.40 -17.83 22.89
CA PRO A 576 6.16 -17.40 23.50
C PRO A 576 5.23 -16.76 22.46
N PHE A 577 3.94 -17.09 22.52
CA PHE A 577 2.93 -16.60 21.60
C PHE A 577 1.85 -15.78 22.33
N GLN A 578 1.56 -14.59 21.84
CA GLN A 578 0.55 -13.68 22.37
C GLN A 578 -0.75 -13.83 21.57
N LEU A 579 -1.83 -14.28 22.22
CA LEU A 579 -3.14 -14.39 21.57
C LEU A 579 -3.72 -13.01 21.31
N TRP A 580 -4.14 -12.78 20.06
CA TRP A 580 -4.92 -11.60 19.65
C TRP A 580 -6.40 -11.94 19.44
N TRP A 581 -6.69 -13.23 19.27
CA TRP A 581 -8.04 -13.77 19.24
C TRP A 581 -8.17 -14.90 20.26
N PRO A 582 -9.34 -15.08 20.89
CA PRO A 582 -9.57 -16.21 21.78
C PRO A 582 -9.48 -17.55 21.03
N ALA A 583 -9.00 -18.58 21.71
CA ALA A 583 -8.79 -19.91 21.14
C ALA A 583 -9.15 -21.00 22.16
N VAL A 584 -9.53 -22.18 21.66
CA VAL A 584 -9.71 -23.36 22.52
C VAL A 584 -8.47 -24.23 22.40
N VAL A 585 -7.77 -24.40 23.51
CA VAL A 585 -6.56 -25.23 23.60
C VAL A 585 -6.75 -26.22 24.73
N ASP A 586 -6.65 -27.51 24.42
CA ASP A 586 -6.72 -28.58 25.42
C ASP A 586 -7.97 -28.58 26.32
N GLY A 587 -9.13 -28.21 25.76
CA GLY A 587 -10.39 -28.06 26.51
C GLY A 587 -10.50 -26.77 27.32
N VAL A 588 -9.51 -25.88 27.25
CA VAL A 588 -9.50 -24.58 27.93
C VAL A 588 -9.76 -23.47 26.92
N VAL A 589 -10.70 -22.57 27.25
CA VAL A 589 -10.93 -21.34 26.48
C VAL A 589 -9.89 -20.30 26.89
N MET A 590 -8.88 -20.13 26.05
CA MET A 590 -7.92 -19.05 26.19
C MET A 590 -8.49 -17.76 25.61
N GLN A 591 -8.39 -16.68 26.37
CA GLN A 591 -8.85 -15.35 25.99
C GLN A 591 -7.77 -14.60 25.21
N ALA A 592 -8.20 -13.67 24.35
CA ALA A 592 -7.28 -12.71 23.75
C ALA A 592 -6.54 -11.92 24.86
N GLY A 593 -5.28 -11.61 24.63
CA GLY A 593 -4.39 -11.03 25.65
C GLY A 593 -3.68 -12.05 26.54
N GLN A 594 -4.11 -13.32 26.57
CA GLN A 594 -3.35 -14.40 27.22
C GLN A 594 -2.20 -14.90 26.33
N ARG A 595 -1.23 -15.58 26.94
CA ARG A 595 -0.02 -16.07 26.28
C ARG A 595 0.08 -17.59 26.38
N LEU A 596 0.67 -18.19 25.36
CA LEU A 596 1.25 -19.53 25.41
C LEU A 596 2.77 -19.34 25.60
N PRO A 597 3.34 -19.57 26.79
CA PRO A 597 4.70 -19.15 27.11
C PRO A 597 5.78 -20.00 26.41
N GLU A 598 5.52 -21.28 26.20
CA GLU A 598 6.51 -22.24 25.70
C GLU A 598 5.92 -23.03 24.52
N LEU A 599 5.97 -22.46 23.32
CA LEU A 599 5.58 -23.19 22.11
C LEU A 599 6.80 -23.73 21.37
N GLY A 600 6.97 -25.04 21.36
CA GLY A 600 8.07 -25.72 20.69
C GLY A 600 7.87 -25.85 19.17
N PRO A 601 8.95 -25.83 18.36
CA PRO A 601 8.88 -26.00 16.91
C PRO A 601 8.09 -27.22 16.44
N SER A 602 8.28 -28.36 17.12
CA SER A 602 7.63 -29.64 16.79
C SER A 602 6.12 -29.63 17.04
N GLN A 603 5.61 -28.68 17.82
CA GLN A 603 4.17 -28.54 18.11
C GLN A 603 3.46 -27.72 17.03
N VAL A 604 4.18 -27.00 16.17
CA VAL A 604 3.59 -26.19 15.09
C VAL A 604 3.55 -27.01 13.80
N VAL A 605 2.34 -27.33 13.35
CA VAL A 605 2.11 -28.13 12.14
C VAL A 605 2.10 -27.26 10.89
N ASP A 606 1.48 -26.08 11.00
CA ASP A 606 1.30 -25.15 9.88
C ASP A 606 1.23 -23.72 10.39
N ARG A 607 1.72 -22.78 9.58
CA ARG A 607 1.64 -21.34 9.85
C ARG A 607 1.06 -20.62 8.65
N THR A 608 0.01 -19.86 8.90
CA THR A 608 -0.49 -18.86 7.95
C THR A 608 0.01 -17.48 8.39
N PRO A 609 0.84 -16.79 7.59
CA PRO A 609 1.30 -15.44 7.88
C PRO A 609 0.14 -14.46 8.11
N ALA A 610 0.42 -13.38 8.85
CA ALA A 610 -0.53 -12.28 8.98
C ALA A 610 -0.88 -11.66 7.61
N ASP A 611 -2.14 -11.28 7.43
CA ASP A 611 -2.60 -10.60 6.21
C ASP A 611 -2.38 -9.09 6.34
N GLY A 612 -1.30 -8.61 5.72
CA GLY A 612 -0.88 -7.20 5.71
C GLY A 612 0.00 -6.78 6.90
N GLY A 613 0.13 -5.47 7.07
CA GLY A 613 0.96 -4.85 8.10
C GLY A 613 2.45 -4.83 7.77
N ASP A 614 2.82 -4.93 6.49
CA ASP A 614 4.22 -5.08 6.05
C ASP A 614 5.09 -3.94 6.58
N LEU A 615 4.67 -2.68 6.34
CA LEU A 615 5.37 -1.51 6.87
C LEU A 615 5.32 -1.47 8.41
N ALA A 616 4.19 -1.80 9.02
CA ALA A 616 4.07 -1.71 10.47
C ALA A 616 5.03 -2.67 11.17
N ARG A 617 5.14 -3.91 10.68
CA ARG A 617 6.07 -4.93 11.18
C ARG A 617 7.52 -4.53 10.93
N TYR A 618 7.82 -4.02 9.73
CA TYR A 618 9.15 -3.49 9.38
C TYR A 618 9.61 -2.36 10.31
N LEU A 619 8.70 -1.44 10.65
CA LEU A 619 9.05 -0.28 11.46
C LEU A 619 9.33 -0.60 12.93
N LEU A 620 8.80 -1.70 13.49
CA LEU A 620 8.86 -1.98 14.94
C LEU A 620 10.28 -1.84 15.53
N PRO A 621 11.34 -2.44 14.96
CA PRO A 621 12.68 -2.36 15.53
C PRO A 621 13.26 -0.95 15.37
N GLY A 622 13.08 -0.34 14.19
CA GLY A 622 13.60 0.99 13.86
C GLY A 622 13.03 2.09 14.75
N VAL A 623 11.70 2.11 14.95
CA VAL A 623 11.05 3.11 15.81
C VAL A 623 11.40 2.92 17.28
N THR A 624 11.62 1.68 17.72
CA THR A 624 12.02 1.35 19.09
C THR A 624 13.44 1.80 19.37
N ALA A 625 14.37 1.47 18.48
CA ALA A 625 15.77 1.89 18.59
C ALA A 625 15.89 3.42 18.62
N ARG A 626 15.18 4.12 17.72
CA ARG A 626 15.16 5.58 17.67
C ARG A 626 14.54 6.20 18.93
N GLU A 627 13.44 5.63 19.44
CA GLU A 627 12.84 6.13 20.68
C GLU A 627 13.76 5.97 21.89
N LYS A 628 14.45 4.84 22.00
CA LYS A 628 15.46 4.64 23.06
C LYS A 628 16.63 5.59 22.96
N GLN A 629 17.07 5.88 21.73
CA GLN A 629 18.23 6.73 21.49
C GLN A 629 17.93 8.21 21.73
N PHE A 630 16.77 8.70 21.27
CA PHE A 630 16.48 10.14 21.20
C PHE A 630 15.29 10.60 22.04
N GLY A 631 14.42 9.69 22.47
CA GLY A 631 13.21 9.97 23.25
C GLY A 631 13.31 9.42 24.67
N ASN A 632 12.64 8.30 24.91
CA ASN A 632 12.67 7.58 26.19
C ASN A 632 13.62 6.37 26.18
N PRO A 633 14.76 6.40 26.90
CA PRO A 633 15.66 5.25 27.02
C PRO A 633 15.04 3.99 27.65
N GLN A 634 13.87 4.11 28.29
CA GLN A 634 13.11 3.01 28.89
C GLN A 634 11.93 2.57 28.01
N ALA A 635 11.86 3.02 26.77
CA ALA A 635 10.85 2.59 25.81
C ALA A 635 10.90 1.06 25.62
N LYS A 636 9.75 0.41 25.50
CA LYS A 636 9.66 -1.05 25.37
C LYS A 636 9.25 -1.46 23.96
N GLY A 637 10.03 -2.34 23.35
CA GLY A 637 9.72 -2.93 22.05
C GLY A 637 8.38 -3.68 22.02
N GLY A 638 7.97 -4.30 23.15
CA GLY A 638 6.66 -4.91 23.30
C GLY A 638 5.47 -3.96 23.12
N GLU A 639 5.69 -2.65 23.29
CA GLU A 639 4.68 -1.59 23.15
C GLU A 639 4.78 -0.85 21.81
N ALA A 640 5.75 -1.17 20.95
CA ALA A 640 6.07 -0.43 19.72
C ALA A 640 4.91 -0.39 18.70
N TRP A 641 4.01 -1.37 18.74
CA TRP A 641 2.75 -1.38 17.98
C TRP A 641 1.86 -0.15 18.26
N ALA A 642 2.03 0.51 19.40
CA ALA A 642 1.36 1.77 19.71
C ALA A 642 1.83 2.94 18.84
N TRP A 643 3.04 2.87 18.27
CA TRP A 643 3.69 3.94 17.51
C TRP A 643 3.60 3.77 15.99
N VAL A 644 3.31 2.57 15.50
CA VAL A 644 3.20 2.23 14.06
C VAL A 644 1.71 2.13 13.64
N PRO A 645 1.38 1.92 12.34
CA PRO A 645 0.00 1.74 11.92
C PRO A 645 -0.68 0.61 12.71
N PRO A 646 -1.91 0.82 13.20
CA PRO A 646 -2.55 -0.16 14.06
C PRO A 646 -3.08 -1.34 13.23
N PRO A 647 -3.05 -2.57 13.76
CA PRO A 647 -3.92 -3.65 13.33
C PRO A 647 -5.38 -3.21 13.29
N LEU A 648 -6.11 -3.65 12.26
CA LEU A 648 -7.53 -3.33 12.01
C LEU A 648 -8.43 -4.55 12.22
N ILE A 649 -7.98 -5.53 13.01
CA ILE A 649 -8.76 -6.68 13.44
C ILE A 649 -9.89 -6.18 14.36
N GLY A 650 -11.13 -6.63 14.11
CA GLY A 650 -12.29 -6.19 14.91
C GLY A 650 -12.70 -4.73 14.69
N GLN A 651 -12.22 -4.08 13.62
CA GLN A 651 -12.44 -2.66 13.39
C GLN A 651 -13.92 -2.29 13.20
N GLY A 652 -14.73 -3.16 12.59
CA GLY A 652 -16.17 -2.98 12.44
C GLY A 652 -16.90 -3.01 13.78
N ALA A 653 -16.52 -3.90 14.68
CA ALA A 653 -17.05 -3.97 16.04
C ALA A 653 -16.54 -2.85 16.97
N LYS A 654 -15.45 -2.18 16.59
CA LYS A 654 -14.79 -1.14 17.38
C LYS A 654 -15.39 0.25 17.21
N VAL A 655 -15.64 0.65 15.97
CA VAL A 655 -15.98 2.05 15.65
C VAL A 655 -17.38 2.22 15.10
N GLN A 656 -17.91 3.43 15.27
CA GLN A 656 -19.14 3.86 14.64
C GLN A 656 -18.94 4.03 13.13
N THR A 657 -19.96 3.66 12.36
CA THR A 657 -19.86 3.54 10.90
C THR A 657 -19.71 4.91 10.22
N ASP A 658 -20.42 5.91 10.71
CA ASP A 658 -20.39 7.28 10.17
C ASP A 658 -19.04 7.94 10.41
N TRP A 659 -18.49 7.76 11.61
CA TRP A 659 -17.14 8.22 11.92
C TRP A 659 -16.09 7.58 11.03
N LEU A 660 -16.15 6.26 10.80
CA LEU A 660 -15.17 5.59 9.96
C LEU A 660 -15.26 6.08 8.51
N HIS A 661 -16.47 6.26 8.00
CA HIS A 661 -16.71 6.83 6.67
C HIS A 661 -16.04 8.21 6.54
N ASP A 662 -16.31 9.11 7.47
CA ASP A 662 -15.80 10.48 7.41
C ASP A 662 -14.29 10.56 7.66
N PHE A 663 -13.77 9.73 8.56
CA PHE A 663 -12.35 9.61 8.83
C PHE A 663 -11.56 9.12 7.61
N LEU A 664 -12.10 8.18 6.82
CA LEU A 664 -11.47 7.72 5.58
C LEU A 664 -11.38 8.84 4.52
N LEU A 665 -12.36 9.74 4.47
CA LEU A 665 -12.39 10.86 3.53
C LEU A 665 -11.51 12.05 3.98
N ASN A 666 -11.39 12.25 5.28
CA ASN A 666 -10.62 13.34 5.86
C ASN A 666 -9.96 12.94 7.20
N PRO A 667 -8.89 12.13 7.14
CA PRO A 667 -8.25 11.60 8.35
C PRO A 667 -7.60 12.73 9.15
N TYR A 668 -7.63 12.63 10.48
CA TYR A 668 -6.99 13.55 11.43
C TYR A 668 -6.15 12.78 12.48
N PRO A 669 -5.22 13.42 13.21
CA PRO A 669 -4.43 12.71 14.22
C PRO A 669 -5.34 12.16 15.33
N ILE A 670 -5.26 10.85 15.58
CA ILE A 670 -5.99 10.19 16.69
C ILE A 670 -5.04 9.91 17.86
N ARG A 671 -3.85 9.38 17.55
CA ARG A 671 -2.81 9.04 18.52
C ARG A 671 -1.69 10.08 18.37
N PRO A 672 -1.32 10.82 19.42
CA PRO A 672 -0.16 11.71 19.36
C PRO A 672 1.16 10.95 19.17
N ALA A 673 1.21 9.69 19.62
CA ALA A 673 2.43 8.88 19.68
C ALA A 673 2.89 8.26 18.35
N VAL A 674 2.08 8.27 17.29
CA VAL A 674 2.42 7.54 16.05
C VAL A 674 3.45 8.28 15.22
N VAL A 675 4.37 7.55 14.62
CA VAL A 675 5.39 8.12 13.70
C VAL A 675 4.78 8.53 12.35
N LEU A 676 3.66 7.92 11.96
CA LEU A 676 2.86 8.34 10.82
C LEU A 676 1.37 8.50 11.12
N ARG A 677 0.78 9.51 10.49
CA ARG A 677 -0.66 9.72 10.43
C ARG A 677 -1.26 8.92 9.27
N MET A 678 -2.50 8.49 9.41
CA MET A 678 -3.24 7.88 8.30
C MET A 678 -3.30 8.86 7.11
N PRO A 679 -2.76 8.48 5.93
CA PRO A 679 -2.72 9.36 4.78
C PRO A 679 -4.11 9.68 4.22
N LYS A 680 -4.26 10.86 3.61
CA LYS A 680 -5.49 11.21 2.88
C LYS A 680 -5.41 10.69 1.45
N PHE A 681 -6.11 9.59 1.20
CA PHE A 681 -6.29 9.06 -0.14
C PHE A 681 -7.35 9.85 -0.91
N ASN A 682 -7.17 9.94 -2.23
CA ASN A 682 -8.17 10.50 -3.12
C ASN A 682 -9.30 9.47 -3.38
N MET A 683 -10.11 9.28 -2.36
CA MET A 683 -11.20 8.31 -2.28
C MET A 683 -12.55 8.99 -2.41
N SER A 684 -13.48 8.36 -3.14
CA SER A 684 -14.86 8.82 -3.20
C SER A 684 -15.69 8.34 -2.00
N PRO A 685 -16.78 9.03 -1.62
CA PRO A 685 -17.69 8.57 -0.56
C PRO A 685 -18.22 7.15 -0.77
N ALA A 686 -18.49 6.77 -2.02
CA ALA A 686 -18.94 5.41 -2.36
C ALA A 686 -17.86 4.34 -2.10
N GLU A 687 -16.58 4.69 -2.26
CA GLU A 687 -15.46 3.79 -1.94
C GLU A 687 -15.25 3.70 -0.43
N ALA A 688 -15.35 4.83 0.29
CA ALA A 688 -15.30 4.83 1.76
C ALA A 688 -16.41 3.95 2.35
N THR A 689 -17.63 4.08 1.84
CA THR A 689 -18.78 3.24 2.23
C THR A 689 -18.49 1.74 2.06
N LYS A 690 -17.82 1.34 0.97
CA LYS A 690 -17.46 -0.07 0.74
C LYS A 690 -16.47 -0.59 1.78
N ILE A 691 -15.52 0.23 2.22
CA ILE A 691 -14.58 -0.14 3.29
C ILE A 691 -15.32 -0.27 4.64
N VAL A 692 -16.23 0.64 4.96
CA VAL A 692 -17.04 0.55 6.18
C VAL A 692 -17.88 -0.72 6.18
N ASN A 693 -18.55 -1.02 5.07
CA ASN A 693 -19.35 -2.23 4.90
C ASN A 693 -18.51 -3.49 5.00
N TYR A 694 -17.28 -3.47 4.48
CA TYR A 694 -16.33 -4.57 4.62
C TYR A 694 -16.04 -4.88 6.09
N PHE A 695 -15.68 -3.87 6.89
CA PHE A 695 -15.37 -4.10 8.31
C PHE A 695 -16.60 -4.55 9.10
N ALA A 696 -17.76 -3.96 8.84
CA ALA A 696 -19.00 -4.40 9.48
C ALA A 696 -19.36 -5.85 9.12
N ALA A 697 -19.24 -6.22 7.84
CA ALA A 697 -19.48 -7.58 7.37
C ALA A 697 -18.46 -8.57 7.92
N LYS A 698 -17.17 -8.20 7.99
CA LYS A 698 -16.09 -9.05 8.50
C LYS A 698 -16.34 -9.41 9.97
N ASP A 699 -16.71 -8.43 10.78
CA ASP A 699 -16.96 -8.62 12.21
C ASP A 699 -18.39 -9.05 12.54
N ASN A 700 -19.23 -9.29 11.52
CA ASN A 700 -20.62 -9.70 11.67
C ASN A 700 -21.45 -8.74 12.55
N VAL A 701 -21.25 -7.44 12.36
CA VAL A 701 -22.00 -6.39 13.06
C VAL A 701 -22.96 -5.67 12.11
N ALA A 702 -24.03 -5.10 12.67
CA ALA A 702 -25.00 -4.34 11.91
C ALA A 702 -24.38 -3.09 11.25
N TYR A 703 -24.88 -2.77 10.06
CA TYR A 703 -24.56 -1.55 9.30
C TYR A 703 -25.83 -1.00 8.60
N PRO A 704 -26.07 0.34 8.62
CA PRO A 704 -25.34 1.32 9.40
C PRO A 704 -25.51 1.05 10.90
N TYR A 705 -24.50 1.40 11.69
CA TYR A 705 -24.61 1.30 13.15
C TYR A 705 -25.49 2.45 13.63
N ASP A 706 -26.66 2.13 14.16
CA ASP A 706 -27.62 3.11 14.68
C ASP A 706 -27.49 3.18 16.21
N TYR A 707 -26.92 4.27 16.71
CA TYR A 707 -26.83 4.55 18.14
C TYR A 707 -27.86 5.62 18.54
N SER A 708 -28.91 5.18 19.22
CA SER A 708 -30.00 6.06 19.65
C SER A 708 -29.61 6.86 20.89
N LYS A 709 -29.16 8.10 20.68
CA LYS A 709 -28.88 9.05 21.78
C LYS A 709 -30.07 9.26 22.72
N GLN A 710 -31.31 9.16 22.21
CA GLN A 710 -32.50 9.39 23.04
C GLN A 710 -32.79 8.21 23.98
N GLU A 711 -32.58 6.97 23.51
CA GLU A 711 -32.68 5.79 24.37
C GLU A 711 -31.59 5.82 25.44
N ASP A 712 -30.39 6.24 25.05
CA ASP A 712 -29.24 6.36 25.94
C ASP A 712 -29.47 7.38 27.08
N VAL A 713 -30.04 8.56 26.77
CA VAL A 713 -30.41 9.56 27.79
C VAL A 713 -31.42 9.00 28.81
N ASN A 714 -32.36 8.17 28.37
CA ASN A 714 -33.31 7.55 29.29
C ASN A 714 -32.61 6.54 30.22
N ILE A 715 -31.74 5.70 29.66
CA ILE A 715 -30.94 4.73 30.42
C ILE A 715 -30.07 5.44 31.46
N ILE A 716 -29.42 6.54 31.08
CA ILE A 716 -28.59 7.35 31.98
C ILE A 716 -29.42 7.95 33.11
N THR A 717 -30.62 8.46 32.80
CA THR A 717 -31.51 9.02 33.81
C THR A 717 -31.93 7.97 34.83
N GLU A 718 -32.31 6.77 34.37
CA GLU A 718 -32.64 5.64 35.23
C GLU A 718 -31.45 5.20 36.09
N ALA A 719 -30.24 5.16 35.52
CA ALA A 719 -29.02 4.82 36.25
C ALA A 719 -28.62 5.89 37.29
N ASP A 720 -28.84 7.18 36.99
CA ASP A 720 -28.62 8.28 37.92
C ASP A 720 -29.60 8.22 39.10
N ASP A 721 -30.87 7.91 38.85
CA ASP A 721 -31.88 7.71 39.90
C ASP A 721 -31.51 6.55 40.84
N GLN A 722 -31.06 5.42 40.28
CA GLN A 722 -30.60 4.27 41.05
C GLN A 722 -29.37 4.60 41.90
N TYR A 723 -28.39 5.30 41.32
CA TYR A 723 -27.19 5.73 42.03
C TYR A 723 -27.53 6.67 43.19
N ASN A 724 -28.39 7.67 42.94
CA ASN A 724 -28.87 8.58 43.97
C ASN A 724 -29.60 7.85 45.11
N ALA A 725 -30.44 6.86 44.79
CA ALA A 725 -31.12 6.05 45.80
C ALA A 725 -30.13 5.29 46.70
N THR A 726 -29.05 4.76 46.13
CA THR A 726 -27.95 4.12 46.87
C THR A 726 -27.24 5.11 47.78
N LEU A 727 -26.86 6.29 47.28
CA LEU A 727 -26.19 7.32 48.07
C LEU A 727 -27.05 7.81 49.25
N VAL A 728 -28.36 8.01 49.03
CA VAL A 728 -29.30 8.39 50.09
C VAL A 728 -29.41 7.27 51.14
N THR A 729 -29.55 6.03 50.69
CA THR A 729 -29.64 4.86 51.59
C THR A 729 -28.40 4.69 52.45
N GLN A 730 -27.23 5.03 51.91
CA GLN A 730 -25.95 5.00 52.61
C GLN A 730 -25.66 6.26 53.45
N ASN A 731 -26.59 7.23 53.50
CA ASN A 731 -26.45 8.53 54.18
C ASN A 731 -25.27 9.39 53.67
N LEU A 732 -24.93 9.26 52.38
CA LEU A 732 -23.86 10.04 51.74
C LEU A 732 -24.38 11.38 51.18
N ILE A 733 -25.68 11.43 50.86
CA ILE A 733 -26.40 12.65 50.46
C ILE A 733 -27.78 12.69 51.13
N GLU A 734 -28.32 13.90 51.33
CA GLU A 734 -29.64 14.07 51.98
C GLU A 734 -30.81 13.92 51.00
N SER A 735 -30.59 14.18 49.71
CA SER A 735 -31.60 14.12 48.65
C SER A 735 -30.96 13.87 47.29
N PRO A 736 -31.68 13.28 46.32
CA PRO A 736 -31.16 13.06 44.96
C PRO A 736 -30.66 14.36 44.31
N ILE A 737 -29.51 14.27 43.64
CA ILE A 737 -28.86 15.32 42.86
C ILE A 737 -28.80 14.84 41.41
N ALA A 738 -29.46 15.56 40.51
CA ALA A 738 -29.51 15.19 39.10
C ALA A 738 -28.11 15.25 38.47
N GLY A 739 -27.73 14.20 37.72
CA GLY A 739 -26.45 14.10 37.03
C GLY A 739 -25.27 13.70 37.93
N ARG A 740 -25.53 13.45 39.22
CA ARG A 740 -24.48 13.17 40.21
C ARG A 740 -23.65 11.94 39.86
N ARG A 741 -24.24 10.93 39.22
CA ARG A 741 -23.51 9.74 38.77
C ARG A 741 -22.40 10.07 37.77
N LEU A 742 -22.71 10.92 36.78
CA LEU A 742 -21.73 11.33 35.78
C LEU A 742 -20.68 12.30 36.35
N GLU A 743 -21.07 13.18 37.27
CA GLU A 743 -20.13 14.03 38.02
C GLU A 743 -19.10 13.20 38.81
N ASP A 744 -19.55 12.17 39.53
CA ASP A 744 -18.67 11.27 40.27
C ASP A 744 -17.78 10.44 39.33
N ALA A 745 -18.30 9.99 38.18
CA ALA A 745 -17.50 9.33 37.15
C ALA A 745 -16.41 10.27 36.57
N MET A 746 -16.70 11.57 36.42
CA MET A 746 -15.72 12.57 35.96
C MET A 746 -14.58 12.77 36.98
N LYS A 747 -14.83 12.58 38.28
CA LYS A 747 -13.76 12.59 39.29
C LYS A 747 -12.75 11.47 39.06
N ILE A 748 -13.18 10.29 38.61
CA ILE A 748 -12.26 9.21 38.21
C ILE A 748 -11.40 9.66 37.02
N ILE A 749 -12.02 10.26 35.99
CA ILE A 749 -11.30 10.73 34.80
C ILE A 749 -10.24 11.77 35.17
N THR A 750 -10.63 12.78 35.95
CA THR A 750 -9.82 13.97 36.30
C THR A 750 -8.81 13.76 37.42
N ASN A 751 -8.81 12.58 38.05
CA ASN A 751 -7.82 12.23 39.06
C ASN A 751 -6.48 11.82 38.41
N GLN A 752 -5.38 12.42 38.88
CA GLN A 752 -4.04 12.27 38.29
C GLN A 752 -3.42 10.86 38.41
N ASN A 753 -4.08 9.94 39.13
CA ASN A 753 -3.65 8.55 39.22
C ASN A 753 -4.26 7.66 38.12
N PHE A 754 -5.29 8.12 37.41
CA PHE A 754 -6.05 7.32 36.45
C PHE A 754 -5.99 7.90 35.02
N CYS A 755 -7.11 8.39 34.48
CA CYS A 755 -7.25 8.63 33.05
C CYS A 755 -6.43 9.83 32.55
N VAL A 756 -6.58 11.00 33.19
CA VAL A 756 -5.85 12.24 32.81
C VAL A 756 -4.34 12.16 33.02
N LYS A 757 -3.83 11.12 33.67
CA LYS A 757 -2.38 10.89 33.75
C LYS A 757 -1.75 10.76 32.36
N CYS A 758 -2.46 10.13 31.44
CA CYS A 758 -1.96 9.80 30.11
C CYS A 758 -2.83 10.37 28.99
N HIS A 759 -4.14 10.53 29.21
CA HIS A 759 -5.07 10.97 28.18
C HIS A 759 -5.22 12.49 28.12
N ILE A 760 -5.25 13.01 26.89
CA ILE A 760 -5.85 14.32 26.60
C ILE A 760 -7.35 14.22 26.90
N VAL A 761 -7.92 15.28 27.47
CA VAL A 761 -9.36 15.37 27.74
C VAL A 761 -9.82 16.80 27.50
N GLY A 762 -10.35 17.07 26.31
CA GLY A 762 -10.86 18.40 25.97
C GLY A 762 -9.78 19.47 26.02
N ASP A 763 -9.89 20.42 26.96
CA ASP A 763 -8.93 21.52 27.15
C ASP A 763 -7.73 21.14 28.04
N PHE A 764 -7.69 19.92 28.60
CA PHE A 764 -6.59 19.43 29.40
C PHE A 764 -5.67 18.51 28.59
N GLU A 765 -4.36 18.78 28.66
CA GLU A 765 -3.31 17.94 28.08
C GLU A 765 -2.28 17.55 29.16
N PRO A 766 -1.98 16.24 29.32
CA PRO A 766 -0.98 15.80 30.29
C PRO A 766 0.43 16.22 29.87
N ALA A 767 1.28 16.45 30.87
CA ALA A 767 2.70 16.75 30.65
C ALA A 767 3.45 15.55 30.06
N GLY A 768 4.50 15.83 29.28
CA GLY A 768 5.39 14.81 28.69
C GLY A 768 5.43 14.85 27.16
N SER A 769 6.23 13.96 26.58
CA SER A 769 6.37 13.84 25.12
C SER A 769 5.09 13.33 24.48
N ASN A 770 4.87 13.64 23.20
CA ASN A 770 3.70 13.14 22.46
C ASN A 770 3.63 11.60 22.40
N LYS A 771 4.77 10.91 22.50
CA LYS A 771 4.83 9.43 22.54
C LYS A 771 4.34 8.83 23.85
N ALA A 772 4.34 9.59 24.94
CA ALA A 772 3.77 9.18 26.22
C ALA A 772 2.27 9.51 26.34
N LYS A 773 1.71 10.29 25.41
CA LYS A 773 0.31 10.73 25.44
C LYS A 773 -0.63 9.72 24.79
N ALA A 774 -1.76 9.49 25.43
CA ALA A 774 -2.86 8.67 24.94
C ALA A 774 -3.92 9.52 24.23
N PRO A 775 -4.81 8.92 23.40
CA PRO A 775 -5.81 9.64 22.62
C PRO A 775 -6.76 10.51 23.45
N ASP A 776 -7.30 11.56 22.82
CA ASP A 776 -8.30 12.44 23.44
C ASP A 776 -9.60 11.71 23.77
N LEU A 777 -9.95 11.66 25.06
CA LEU A 777 -11.18 11.02 25.54
C LEU A 777 -12.43 11.82 25.17
N ALA A 778 -12.31 13.13 24.94
CA ALA A 778 -13.43 13.99 24.56
C ALA A 778 -14.03 13.65 23.18
N LEU A 779 -13.34 12.82 22.38
CA LEU A 779 -13.78 12.41 21.05
C LEU A 779 -14.36 10.99 21.01
N ILE A 780 -14.44 10.29 22.15
CA ILE A 780 -14.88 8.89 22.21
C ILE A 780 -16.30 8.70 21.67
N TYR A 781 -17.25 9.54 22.10
CA TYR A 781 -18.66 9.45 21.69
C TYR A 781 -18.89 9.53 20.18
N LYS A 782 -17.95 10.11 19.41
CA LYS A 782 -18.03 10.15 17.95
C LYS A 782 -17.51 8.86 17.33
N ARG A 783 -16.52 8.23 17.96
CA ARG A 783 -15.65 7.24 17.33
C ARG A 783 -15.98 5.81 17.72
N LEU A 784 -16.10 5.53 19.01
CA LEU A 784 -16.17 4.16 19.52
C LEU A 784 -17.61 3.70 19.73
N ARG A 785 -17.82 2.39 19.67
CA ARG A 785 -19.07 1.78 20.12
C ARG A 785 -19.03 1.54 21.64
N PRO A 786 -20.15 1.70 22.37
CA PRO A 786 -20.18 1.55 23.83
C PRO A 786 -19.77 0.16 24.30
N GLU A 787 -20.15 -0.90 23.58
CA GLU A 787 -19.80 -2.29 23.92
C GLU A 787 -18.30 -2.57 23.75
N TYR A 788 -17.67 -1.93 22.76
CA TYR A 788 -16.21 -1.95 22.62
C TYR A 788 -15.56 -1.19 23.77
N LEU A 789 -16.04 0.03 24.06
CA LEU A 789 -15.46 0.88 25.10
C LEU A 789 -15.53 0.21 26.48
N ARG A 790 -16.66 -0.42 26.80
CA ARG A 790 -16.87 -1.16 28.04
C ARG A 790 -15.85 -2.28 28.23
N ARG A 791 -15.64 -3.11 27.20
CA ARG A 791 -14.61 -4.17 27.22
C ARG A 791 -13.20 -3.60 27.29
N TRP A 792 -12.95 -2.48 26.59
CA TRP A 792 -11.66 -1.79 26.59
C TRP A 792 -11.28 -1.27 27.98
N ILE A 793 -12.18 -0.60 28.68
CA ILE A 793 -11.93 -0.10 30.05
C ILE A 793 -11.74 -1.27 31.03
N ALA A 794 -12.54 -2.33 30.88
CA ALA A 794 -12.50 -3.49 31.76
C ALA A 794 -11.17 -4.26 31.66
N ARG A 795 -10.66 -4.48 30.43
CA ARG A 795 -9.44 -5.25 30.19
C ARG A 795 -8.75 -4.85 28.88
N PRO A 796 -7.96 -3.75 28.83
CA PRO A 796 -7.37 -3.22 27.59
C PRO A 796 -6.52 -4.24 26.82
N ASN A 797 -5.68 -5.00 27.51
CA ASN A 797 -4.79 -5.99 26.90
C ASN A 797 -5.52 -7.20 26.28
N SER A 798 -6.81 -7.39 26.59
CA SER A 798 -7.63 -8.40 25.91
C SER A 798 -8.05 -8.00 24.51
N ILE A 799 -7.96 -6.71 24.18
CA ILE A 799 -8.32 -6.16 22.88
C ILE A 799 -7.06 -5.78 22.11
N LEU A 800 -6.14 -5.07 22.75
CA LEU A 800 -4.84 -4.71 22.17
C LEU A 800 -3.74 -5.26 23.08
N PRO A 801 -3.23 -6.48 22.84
CA PRO A 801 -2.28 -7.15 23.74
C PRO A 801 -0.97 -6.40 23.97
N TYR A 802 -0.60 -5.48 23.07
CA TYR A 802 0.59 -4.63 23.12
C TYR A 802 0.33 -3.26 23.80
N THR A 803 -0.84 -3.05 24.40
CA THR A 803 -1.18 -1.75 25.00
C THR A 803 -0.47 -1.50 26.33
N ALA A 804 0.03 -0.27 26.51
CA ALA A 804 0.51 0.23 27.80
C ALA A 804 -0.63 0.64 28.77
N MET A 805 -1.89 0.59 28.33
CA MET A 805 -3.03 0.99 29.17
C MET A 805 -3.22 0.01 30.34
N PRO A 806 -3.14 0.46 31.60
CA PRO A 806 -3.32 -0.40 32.76
C PRO A 806 -4.79 -0.80 32.96
N VAL A 807 -5.00 -1.88 33.71
CA VAL A 807 -6.33 -2.26 34.20
C VAL A 807 -6.65 -1.40 35.43
N ASN A 808 -7.30 -0.27 35.20
CA ASN A 808 -7.61 0.69 36.28
C ASN A 808 -8.71 0.21 37.22
N ILE A 809 -9.61 -0.68 36.78
CA ILE A 809 -10.74 -1.19 37.57
C ILE A 809 -10.76 -2.74 37.50
N PRO A 810 -9.86 -3.43 38.24
CA PRO A 810 -9.85 -4.88 38.29
C PRO A 810 -11.14 -5.43 38.93
N ILE A 811 -11.46 -6.70 38.62
CA ILE A 811 -12.66 -7.36 39.14
C ILE A 811 -12.66 -7.36 40.67
N GLY A 812 -13.77 -6.94 41.26
CA GLY A 812 -13.94 -6.84 42.71
C GLY A 812 -13.05 -5.79 43.37
N LYS A 813 -12.36 -4.94 42.60
CA LYS A 813 -11.49 -3.86 43.07
C LYS A 813 -11.88 -2.54 42.39
N PRO A 814 -13.03 -1.94 42.78
CA PRO A 814 -13.37 -0.57 42.36
C PRO A 814 -12.25 0.41 42.73
N VAL A 815 -12.17 1.57 42.07
CA VAL A 815 -11.09 2.57 42.26
C VAL A 815 -11.04 3.13 43.69
N SER A 816 -11.57 4.33 43.92
CA SER A 816 -11.82 4.86 45.26
C SER A 816 -13.31 5.14 45.39
N GLN A 817 -13.89 4.70 46.51
CA GLN A 817 -15.28 5.01 46.84
C GLN A 817 -15.48 6.53 47.04
N ASP A 818 -14.43 7.27 47.42
CA ASP A 818 -14.47 8.74 47.53
C ASP A 818 -14.67 9.43 46.18
N LEU A 819 -14.22 8.79 45.09
CA LEU A 819 -14.42 9.30 43.73
C LEU A 819 -15.79 8.89 43.18
N TYR A 820 -16.18 7.62 43.35
CA TYR A 820 -17.47 7.08 42.92
C TYR A 820 -17.90 5.90 43.81
N HIS A 821 -19.12 5.98 44.36
CA HIS A 821 -19.64 4.97 45.29
C HIS A 821 -20.36 3.84 44.58
N GLY A 822 -19.72 2.68 44.46
CA GLY A 822 -20.32 1.53 43.80
C GLY A 822 -19.32 0.42 43.54
N SER A 823 -19.84 -0.65 42.94
CA SER A 823 -19.07 -1.76 42.43
C SER A 823 -18.15 -1.33 41.28
N ASP A 824 -17.15 -2.17 41.01
CA ASP A 824 -16.30 -2.13 39.83
C ASP A 824 -17.11 -2.08 38.53
N ARG A 825 -18.21 -2.84 38.45
CA ARG A 825 -19.13 -2.84 37.29
C ARG A 825 -19.84 -1.50 37.13
N GLU A 826 -20.40 -0.96 38.21
CA GLU A 826 -21.11 0.32 38.18
C GLU A 826 -20.18 1.48 37.81
N GLN A 827 -18.91 1.43 38.24
CA GLN A 827 -17.89 2.41 37.86
C GLN A 827 -17.53 2.33 36.38
N ILE A 828 -17.32 1.12 35.84
CA ILE A 828 -17.08 0.93 34.40
C ILE A 828 -18.25 1.46 33.59
N ASP A 829 -19.48 1.09 33.96
CA ASP A 829 -20.69 1.50 33.26
C ASP A 829 -20.85 3.03 33.30
N ALA A 830 -20.57 3.67 34.45
CA ALA A 830 -20.63 5.13 34.57
C ALA A 830 -19.58 5.86 33.73
N LEU A 831 -18.37 5.30 33.60
CA LEU A 831 -17.34 5.83 32.71
C LEU A 831 -17.73 5.70 31.24
N VAL A 832 -18.31 4.56 30.84
CA VAL A 832 -18.80 4.35 29.47
C VAL A 832 -19.87 5.39 29.15
N ASP A 833 -20.88 5.52 30.01
CA ASP A 833 -21.99 6.47 29.80
C ASP A 833 -21.49 7.91 29.72
N LEU A 834 -20.58 8.32 30.62
CA LEU A 834 -19.96 9.64 30.60
C LEU A 834 -19.21 9.90 29.30
N LEU A 835 -18.39 8.96 28.84
CA LEU A 835 -17.57 9.13 27.64
C LEU A 835 -18.39 9.09 26.35
N MET A 836 -19.49 8.33 26.33
CA MET A 836 -20.44 8.29 25.21
C MET A 836 -21.36 9.51 25.17
N ASN A 837 -21.45 10.28 26.26
CA ASN A 837 -22.27 11.50 26.37
C ASN A 837 -21.46 12.72 26.77
N TYR A 838 -20.15 12.71 26.46
CA TYR A 838 -19.23 13.76 26.86
C TYR A 838 -19.64 15.14 26.32
N ASP A 839 -20.21 15.18 25.10
CA ASP A 839 -20.75 16.41 24.49
C ASP A 839 -21.93 17.00 25.26
N LEU A 840 -22.79 16.15 25.78
CA LEU A 840 -23.92 16.57 26.62
C LEU A 840 -23.42 17.04 28.00
N TYR A 841 -22.52 16.29 28.62
CA TYR A 841 -21.95 16.63 29.94
C TYR A 841 -21.21 17.99 29.93
N THR A 842 -20.47 18.28 28.87
CA THR A 842 -19.66 19.52 28.77
C THR A 842 -20.38 20.71 28.14
N SER A 843 -21.65 20.55 27.73
CA SER A 843 -22.45 21.61 27.10
C SER A 843 -22.64 22.89 27.95
N GLY A 844 -22.31 22.83 29.25
CA GLY A 844 -22.32 23.96 30.19
C GLY A 844 -21.01 24.74 30.37
N ASN A 845 -20.00 24.58 29.51
CA ASN A 845 -18.64 25.17 29.62
C ASN A 845 -17.80 24.64 30.81
N THR A 846 -17.84 23.34 31.04
CA THR A 846 -16.96 22.68 32.02
C THR A 846 -15.50 22.69 31.54
N SER A 847 -14.60 23.38 32.24
CA SER A 847 -13.14 23.28 31.99
C SER A 847 -12.59 22.04 32.69
N ILE A 848 -12.02 21.12 31.93
CA ILE A 848 -11.41 19.91 32.48
C ILE A 848 -10.12 20.26 33.22
N THR A 849 -9.37 21.25 32.71
CA THR A 849 -8.18 21.77 33.40
C THR A 849 -8.53 22.21 34.82
N SER A 850 -9.60 22.99 35.00
CA SER A 850 -10.07 23.40 36.34
C SER A 850 -10.46 22.21 37.21
N LEU A 851 -11.17 21.21 36.67
CA LEU A 851 -11.55 20.02 37.44
C LEU A 851 -10.32 19.21 37.89
N VAL A 852 -9.29 19.10 37.04
CA VAL A 852 -8.02 18.43 37.40
C VAL A 852 -7.30 19.20 38.51
N GLU A 853 -7.29 20.53 38.46
CA GLU A 853 -6.71 21.39 39.50
C GLU A 853 -7.46 21.26 40.83
N GLU A 854 -8.80 21.21 40.80
CA GLU A 854 -9.65 21.00 41.97
C GLU A 854 -9.39 19.64 42.62
N GLN A 855 -9.31 18.56 41.83
CA GLN A 855 -8.96 17.22 42.32
C GLN A 855 -7.55 17.17 42.94
N LYS A 856 -6.60 17.91 42.36
CA LYS A 856 -5.24 18.01 42.90
C LYS A 856 -5.20 18.78 44.23
N ALA A 857 -6.08 19.78 44.39
CA ALA A 857 -6.16 20.60 45.60
C ALA A 857 -6.95 19.94 46.74
N ALA A 858 -7.75 18.91 46.45
CA ALA A 858 -8.42 18.11 47.47
C ALA A 858 -7.38 17.39 48.35
N PRO A 859 -7.57 17.35 49.69
CA PRO A 859 -6.61 16.70 50.59
C PRO A 859 -6.44 15.23 50.20
N SER A 860 -5.20 14.81 49.97
CA SER A 860 -4.86 13.43 49.62
C SER A 860 -5.29 12.49 50.76
N VAL A 861 -6.28 11.65 50.49
CA VAL A 861 -6.48 10.42 51.27
C VAL A 861 -5.42 9.44 50.77
N GLU A 862 -4.55 8.96 51.67
CA GLU A 862 -3.59 7.91 51.33
C GLU A 862 -4.34 6.74 50.68
N PRO A 863 -3.83 6.18 49.57
CA PRO A 863 -4.38 4.93 49.07
C PRO A 863 -4.25 3.90 50.19
N GLU A 864 -5.35 3.23 50.57
CA GLU A 864 -5.25 2.06 51.42
C GLU A 864 -4.28 1.09 50.75
N THR A 865 -3.17 0.82 51.44
CA THR A 865 -2.18 -0.14 51.01
C THR A 865 -2.88 -1.48 50.76
N PRO A 866 -2.64 -2.14 49.62
CA PRO A 866 -3.02 -3.53 49.48
C PRO A 866 -2.35 -4.27 50.64
N THR A 867 -3.14 -4.94 51.46
CA THR A 867 -2.60 -5.82 52.49
C THR A 867 -1.73 -6.86 51.77
N GLU A 868 -0.43 -6.88 52.06
CA GLU A 868 0.50 -7.91 51.59
C GLU A 868 -0.07 -9.29 51.93
N ALA A 869 -0.61 -9.97 50.92
CA ALA A 869 -0.83 -11.40 50.98
C ALA A 869 0.48 -12.09 50.58
N ALA A 870 1.29 -12.37 51.61
CA ALA A 870 2.29 -13.44 51.69
C ALA A 870 3.23 -13.66 50.48
N ALA A 871 4.35 -12.93 50.48
CA ALA A 871 5.61 -13.51 50.04
C ALA A 871 6.10 -14.50 51.11
N GLY A 872 6.08 -15.80 50.80
CA GLY A 872 6.62 -16.85 51.65
C GLY A 872 6.68 -18.21 50.97
N ALA A 873 7.92 -18.65 50.69
CA ALA A 873 8.39 -19.98 50.27
C ALA A 873 8.18 -20.32 48.76
N GLU A 874 9.15 -20.81 47.99
CA GLU A 874 10.37 -21.59 48.31
C GLU A 874 11.61 -21.18 47.47
N GLU A 875 12.78 -21.51 48.05
CA GLU A 875 14.13 -21.53 47.46
C GLU A 875 14.28 -22.43 46.23
#